data_AF-A0A846D7V0-F1
#
_entry.id   AF-A0A846D7V0-F1
#
_cell.length_a   1.000
_cell.length_b   1.000
_cell.length_c   1.000
_cell.angle_alpha   90.00
_cell.angle_beta   90.00
_cell.angle_gamma   90.00
#
_symmetry.space_group_name_H-M   'P 1'
#
loop_
_entity.id
_entity.type
_entity.pdbx_description
1 polymer ?
#
loop_
_entity_poly.entity_id
_entity_poly.type
_entity_poly.pdbx_seq_one_letter_code
_entity_poly.pdbx_strand_id
1 'polypeptide(L)'
;MDNAQIQEREGFQEIGAKDEHIYVLDKRHGKSNKKPNDTRSTPISIFWLKSKGYLYSGPVLSIDEFIELQEGKKSTTAKTQKSKPTDLYCPIVIDTEFTGYTGESAENWTETTSKPSTEPPPTSKTITVQAKFIDEESGAIYHHPDAKDVIPNYHQVARHPEMADGFAPMTHLKAHSIDCKLTRNPRLNKPNRKPDLPILEFALIGHFLLAELYRITTGDYRGDVDKLVRSKNDKNGIIKMGRRLVAQTFNGNGQVLSRALMPWVIEIDSHQFQVALSFIDTCAIHGKASYAKLCKNSGVKLNYKANFNKKEISRMDKMYTERPKDYDDYALGDLEVYKALMGNLDKYKVIYKSLGIEEFFEPPRLTIGATVANIFRSKLLQTLGLTQKEEKKLIEYLQHGTAAHLKKFKTTTAVYLAKIDGGRCRNNKATASSVTKLLADIDIKGCYGNGLRHQDYPVGRPSIIDYPIDSDINEYQTLRKFLKKYRKDLVPGLWMARVSVKDKTLIKYIQDFLVSWIPPRTPSKLPAGAKYEDTDWFTEDNIGTIKVYHQDIQLAVITHEFLEWLEHTCSKHQRKELLDNLIVITAAIYPKSEECKTFAEFEEKVANHKGKNTTSLDVKRGKTTITKREQECKAWFRLNIGDLLINALLAERAKYDKKDPLEGPLNELYKLNINTLYGDMVSPFFDIGNVIVGNNITARARAMAWYMEKGLNGYQTITDGCIFDPNRIITARNNRTLTAQALTQTDKPEYKPYFKNTTLSGKNKVEYILTGKNSGERVDKIKKSGMVTA
;
A
#
# COMPACT_ATOMS: atom_id res chain seq x y z
N MET A 1 -25.99 33.98 -38.11
CA MET A 1 -25.58 35.27 -38.70
C MET A 1 -24.40 35.78 -37.89
N ASP A 2 -23.48 36.39 -38.61
CA ASP A 2 -22.13 36.78 -38.24
C ASP A 2 -21.93 37.56 -36.93
N ASN A 3 -20.71 37.38 -36.42
CA ASN A 3 -19.82 38.35 -35.77
C ASN A 3 -20.40 39.35 -34.75
N ALA A 4 -19.95 39.23 -33.50
CA ALA A 4 -19.49 40.38 -32.72
C ALA A 4 -18.58 39.97 -31.55
N GLN A 5 -17.34 40.41 -31.66
CA GLN A 5 -16.50 41.02 -30.63
C GLN A 5 -17.06 41.06 -29.20
N ILE A 6 -16.37 40.42 -28.25
CA ILE A 6 -16.49 40.72 -26.81
C ILE A 6 -15.18 41.33 -26.33
N GLN A 7 -15.31 42.57 -25.88
CA GLN A 7 -14.29 43.43 -25.30
C GLN A 7 -13.79 42.90 -23.94
N GLU A 8 -12.49 43.09 -23.72
CA GLU A 8 -11.84 43.06 -22.42
C GLU A 8 -12.51 44.03 -21.45
N ARG A 9 -12.84 43.55 -20.25
CA ARG A 9 -12.90 44.37 -19.04
C ARG A 9 -12.21 43.62 -17.90
N GLU A 10 -11.01 44.10 -17.62
CA GLU A 10 -10.23 43.84 -16.42
C GLU A 10 -10.99 44.29 -15.17
N GLY A 11 -10.85 43.52 -14.09
CA GLY A 11 -11.45 43.85 -12.80
C GLY A 11 -11.43 42.69 -11.81
N PHE A 12 -10.29 42.05 -11.58
CA PHE A 12 -10.08 41.14 -10.45
C PHE A 12 -9.15 41.81 -9.43
N GLN A 13 -9.71 42.12 -8.26
CA GLN A 13 -8.94 42.46 -7.07
C GLN A 13 -8.17 41.22 -6.59
N GLU A 14 -6.85 41.33 -6.52
CA GLU A 14 -5.97 40.37 -5.85
C GLU A 14 -6.34 40.24 -4.37
N ILE A 15 -6.95 39.12 -4.00
CA ILE A 15 -6.96 38.65 -2.62
C ILE A 15 -5.68 37.82 -2.45
N GLY A 16 -4.70 38.42 -1.77
CA GLY A 16 -3.37 37.86 -1.55
C GLY A 16 -3.39 36.50 -0.88
N ALA A 17 -3.19 35.45 -1.68
CA ALA A 17 -2.63 34.19 -1.23
C ALA A 17 -1.10 34.34 -1.21
N LYS A 18 -0.46 34.03 -0.07
CA LYS A 18 1.01 33.97 0.03
C LYS A 18 1.51 32.76 -0.77
N ASP A 19 1.82 33.03 -2.02
CA ASP A 19 2.72 32.36 -2.97
C ASP A 19 3.52 31.14 -2.47
N GLU A 20 3.16 29.95 -2.97
CA GLU A 20 4.13 28.94 -3.42
C GLU A 20 4.16 28.98 -4.96
N HIS A 21 5.00 29.84 -5.53
CA HIS A 21 5.23 29.89 -6.98
C HIS A 21 5.97 28.63 -7.45
N ILE A 22 5.29 27.80 -8.24
CA ILE A 22 5.94 26.79 -9.08
C ILE A 22 6.40 27.51 -10.35
N TYR A 23 7.68 27.90 -10.39
CA TYR A 23 8.27 28.46 -11.60
C TYR A 23 8.42 27.37 -12.67
N VAL A 24 7.71 27.50 -13.79
CA VAL A 24 8.09 26.83 -15.05
C VAL A 24 9.16 27.71 -15.68
N LEU A 25 10.43 27.29 -15.59
CA LEU A 25 11.54 27.99 -16.24
C LEU A 25 11.48 27.73 -17.75
N ASP A 26 11.00 28.73 -18.48
CA ASP A 26 11.19 28.85 -19.92
C ASP A 26 12.68 29.09 -20.22
N LYS A 27 13.29 28.19 -20.99
CA LYS A 27 14.72 28.24 -21.35
C LYS A 27 14.94 29.42 -22.30
N ARG A 28 15.43 30.56 -21.79
CA ARG A 28 15.96 31.63 -22.63
C ARG A 28 17.17 31.13 -23.42
N HIS A 29 16.97 30.88 -24.72
CA HIS A 29 18.05 30.80 -25.70
C HIS A 29 18.65 32.20 -25.91
N GLY A 30 19.59 32.59 -25.06
CA GLY A 30 20.43 33.76 -25.29
C GLY A 30 21.52 33.42 -26.31
N LYS A 31 21.38 33.89 -27.56
CA LYS A 31 22.48 33.93 -28.53
C LYS A 31 23.59 34.83 -27.97
N SER A 32 24.70 34.23 -27.55
CA SER A 32 25.92 34.95 -27.18
C SER A 32 26.93 34.83 -28.33
N ASN A 33 27.17 35.95 -29.01
CA ASN A 33 28.35 36.13 -29.86
C ASN A 33 29.59 36.27 -28.97
N LYS A 34 30.32 35.17 -28.74
CA LYS A 34 31.68 35.19 -28.17
C LYS A 34 32.65 34.41 -29.06
N LYS A 35 33.86 34.95 -29.18
CA LYS A 35 34.97 34.47 -30.02
C LYS A 35 35.43 33.04 -29.64
N PRO A 36 36.05 32.27 -30.56
CA PRO A 36 36.16 30.81 -30.44
C PRO A 36 37.29 30.23 -29.56
N ASN A 37 38.00 31.00 -28.73
CA ASN A 37 39.27 30.54 -28.13
C ASN A 37 39.36 30.61 -26.58
N ASP A 38 38.26 30.48 -25.85
CA ASP A 38 38.32 30.33 -24.39
C ASP A 38 37.63 29.02 -23.97
N THR A 39 38.40 27.93 -23.90
CA THR A 39 37.97 26.60 -23.44
C THR A 39 37.91 26.53 -21.92
N ARG A 40 37.27 27.51 -21.27
CA ARG A 40 36.80 27.32 -19.88
C ARG A 40 35.53 26.49 -19.95
N SER A 41 35.63 25.24 -19.49
CA SER A 41 34.49 24.34 -19.31
C SER A 41 33.35 25.10 -18.62
N THR A 42 32.20 25.19 -19.26
CA THR A 42 30.99 25.71 -18.65
C THR A 42 30.75 24.92 -17.35
N PRO A 43 30.63 25.55 -16.18
CA PRO A 43 30.43 24.82 -14.94
C PRO A 43 29.13 24.02 -15.02
N ILE A 44 29.26 22.70 -14.96
CA ILE A 44 28.14 21.76 -14.96
C ILE A 44 27.41 21.97 -13.63
N SER A 45 26.25 22.61 -13.70
CA SER A 45 25.37 22.80 -12.56
C SER A 45 24.50 21.55 -12.47
N ILE A 46 24.77 20.66 -11.52
CA ILE A 46 24.04 19.39 -11.30
C ILE A 46 23.63 19.19 -9.84
N PHE A 47 23.64 20.26 -9.04
CA PHE A 47 23.32 20.17 -7.62
C PHE A 47 22.13 21.04 -7.26
N TRP A 48 21.24 20.52 -6.40
CA TRP A 48 20.01 21.21 -6.01
C TRP A 48 20.01 21.55 -4.52
N LEU A 49 19.32 22.63 -4.16
CA LEU A 49 19.19 23.10 -2.77
C LEU A 49 18.00 22.54 -1.99
N LYS A 50 16.96 22.03 -2.66
CA LYS A 50 15.72 21.66 -1.98
C LYS A 50 15.04 20.46 -2.64
N SER A 51 14.63 19.52 -1.79
CA SER A 51 13.80 18.37 -2.15
C SER A 51 12.53 18.37 -1.31
N LYS A 52 11.40 18.02 -1.93
CA LYS A 52 10.14 17.66 -1.25
C LYS A 52 9.70 16.30 -1.77
N GLY A 53 10.21 15.24 -1.14
CA GLY A 53 10.09 13.88 -1.69
C GLY A 53 11.03 13.72 -2.89
N TYR A 54 10.50 13.30 -4.04
CA TYR A 54 11.24 13.22 -5.30
C TYR A 54 11.14 14.49 -6.16
N LEU A 55 10.42 15.50 -5.69
CA LEU A 55 10.38 16.79 -6.36
C LEU A 55 11.60 17.60 -5.96
N TYR A 56 12.54 17.69 -6.88
CA TYR A 56 13.69 18.58 -6.80
C TYR A 56 13.27 19.94 -7.37
N SER A 57 13.38 20.98 -6.56
CA SER A 57 13.02 22.35 -6.93
C SER A 57 14.04 23.29 -6.31
N GLY A 58 14.52 24.27 -7.06
CA GLY A 58 15.54 25.20 -6.58
C GLY A 58 16.53 25.56 -7.68
N PRO A 59 17.39 26.57 -7.43
CA PRO A 59 18.46 26.85 -8.36
C PRO A 59 19.37 25.63 -8.44
N VAL A 60 19.75 25.29 -9.66
CA VAL A 60 20.87 24.39 -9.87
C VAL A 60 22.13 25.21 -9.61
N LEU A 61 22.96 24.73 -8.69
CA LEU A 61 24.12 25.47 -8.22
C LEU A 61 25.43 24.82 -8.66
N SER A 62 26.47 25.65 -8.83
CA SER A 62 27.84 25.17 -8.67
C SER A 62 28.18 24.99 -7.18
N ILE A 63 29.28 24.27 -6.91
CA ILE A 63 29.76 24.08 -5.53
C ILE A 63 30.19 25.42 -4.92
N ASP A 64 30.89 26.26 -5.68
CA ASP A 64 31.26 27.60 -5.24
C ASP A 64 30.04 28.42 -4.83
N GLU A 65 28.95 28.37 -5.61
CA GLU A 65 27.71 29.07 -5.27
C GLU A 65 27.08 28.55 -3.97
N PHE A 66 27.12 27.23 -3.74
CA PHE A 66 26.65 26.64 -2.48
C PHE A 66 27.51 27.08 -1.29
N ILE A 67 28.83 27.10 -1.44
CA ILE A 67 29.77 27.52 -0.39
C ILE A 67 29.62 29.02 -0.10
N GLU A 68 29.52 29.86 -1.12
CA GLU A 68 29.23 31.29 -0.96
C GLU A 68 27.93 31.53 -0.18
N LEU A 69 26.90 30.70 -0.41
CA LEU A 69 25.65 30.71 0.35
C LEU A 69 25.84 30.23 1.80
N GLN A 70 26.66 29.20 2.05
CA GLN A 70 27.00 28.74 3.41
C GLN A 70 27.72 29.80 4.22
N GLU A 71 28.68 30.47 3.59
CA GLU A 71 29.53 31.48 4.20
C GLU A 71 28.79 32.81 4.39
N GLY A 72 27.61 32.98 3.79
CA GLY A 72 26.81 34.20 3.84
C GLY A 72 27.35 35.32 2.94
N LYS A 73 28.21 34.98 1.97
CA LYS A 73 28.81 35.91 1.00
C LYS A 73 27.87 36.24 -0.16
N LYS A 74 26.88 35.38 -0.44
CA LYS A 74 25.80 35.62 -1.41
C LYS A 74 24.45 35.69 -0.70
N SER A 75 23.69 36.76 -0.96
CA SER A 75 22.29 36.89 -0.52
C SER A 75 21.38 36.38 -1.64
N THR A 76 20.51 35.42 -1.34
CA THR A 76 19.37 35.14 -2.23
C THR A 76 18.44 36.34 -2.20
N THR A 77 18.27 37.00 -3.35
CA THR A 77 17.29 38.06 -3.53
C THR A 77 15.89 37.57 -3.13
N ALA A 78 15.18 38.42 -2.36
CA ALA A 78 13.82 38.32 -1.84
C ALA A 78 13.62 37.62 -0.47
N LYS A 79 13.58 38.47 0.58
CA LYS A 79 12.68 38.46 1.77
C LYS A 79 12.44 37.16 2.57
N THR A 80 13.27 36.13 2.44
CA THR A 80 13.17 34.94 3.30
C THR A 80 14.42 34.79 4.14
N GLN A 81 14.44 35.47 5.29
CA GLN A 81 15.34 35.18 6.40
C GLN A 81 14.94 33.80 6.99
N LYS A 82 15.27 32.71 6.29
CA LYS A 82 15.07 31.33 6.77
C LYS A 82 16.34 30.54 6.50
N SER A 83 16.98 30.10 7.60
CA SER A 83 18.03 29.07 7.74
C SER A 83 18.98 28.85 6.55
N LYS A 84 20.29 29.03 6.75
CA LYS A 84 21.33 28.57 5.82
C LYS A 84 20.96 27.18 5.26
N PRO A 85 20.94 26.98 3.93
CA PRO A 85 20.60 25.67 3.37
C PRO A 85 21.58 24.65 3.95
N THR A 86 21.14 23.51 4.49
CA THR A 86 22.07 22.62 5.21
C THR A 86 22.72 21.57 4.31
N ASP A 87 22.09 21.24 3.19
CA ASP A 87 22.42 20.05 2.40
C ASP A 87 22.41 20.34 0.88
N LEU A 88 23.30 19.67 0.15
CA LEU A 88 23.36 19.63 -1.31
C LEU A 88 22.79 18.30 -1.80
N TYR A 89 21.97 18.30 -2.84
CA TYR A 89 21.36 17.09 -3.40
C TYR A 89 21.93 16.74 -4.77
N CYS A 90 22.22 15.46 -4.99
CA CYS A 90 22.66 14.86 -6.25
C CYS A 90 21.74 13.67 -6.62
N PRO A 91 20.54 13.93 -7.16
CA PRO A 91 19.64 12.92 -7.71
C PRO A 91 20.21 12.25 -8.95
N ILE A 92 20.32 10.92 -8.90
CA ILE A 92 20.86 10.10 -9.99
C ILE A 92 19.92 8.92 -10.21
N VAL A 93 19.50 8.71 -11.45
CA VAL A 93 18.82 7.48 -11.86
C VAL A 93 19.86 6.39 -12.06
N ILE A 94 19.67 5.24 -11.43
CA ILE A 94 20.60 4.10 -11.52
C ILE A 94 19.84 2.82 -11.85
N ASP A 95 20.48 2.00 -12.66
CA ASP A 95 20.10 0.62 -12.95
C ASP A 95 21.36 -0.25 -13.09
N THR A 96 21.22 -1.58 -13.04
CA THR A 96 22.35 -2.49 -13.31
C THR A 96 21.92 -3.72 -14.10
N GLU A 97 22.85 -4.23 -14.90
CA GLU A 97 22.71 -5.51 -15.58
C GLU A 97 23.64 -6.54 -14.96
N PHE A 98 23.15 -7.76 -14.79
CA PHE A 98 23.88 -8.82 -14.08
C PHE A 98 23.57 -10.20 -14.66
N THR A 99 24.43 -11.18 -14.34
CA THR A 99 24.20 -12.56 -14.73
C THR A 99 22.99 -13.11 -13.99
N GLY A 100 22.11 -13.81 -14.73
CA GLY A 100 21.08 -14.64 -14.11
C GLY A 100 21.71 -15.69 -13.20
N TYR A 101 20.93 -16.29 -12.30
CA TYR A 101 21.38 -17.49 -11.59
C TYR A 101 21.59 -18.60 -12.62
N THR A 102 22.84 -18.78 -13.05
CA THR A 102 23.17 -19.67 -14.17
C THR A 102 23.01 -21.13 -13.77
N GLY A 103 22.09 -21.82 -14.43
CA GLY A 103 22.10 -23.27 -14.54
C GLY A 103 20.80 -23.82 -15.15
N GLU A 104 20.88 -24.93 -15.88
CA GLU A 104 19.77 -25.88 -16.09
C GLU A 104 19.13 -26.32 -14.75
N SER A 105 19.80 -26.03 -13.63
CA SER A 105 19.29 -26.16 -12.29
C SER A 105 18.22 -25.13 -11.92
N ALA A 106 18.16 -23.92 -12.49
CA ALA A 106 17.12 -22.95 -12.14
C ALA A 106 15.71 -23.42 -12.55
N GLU A 107 15.59 -24.16 -13.67
CA GLU A 107 14.36 -24.85 -14.07
C GLU A 107 14.05 -26.09 -13.19
N ASN A 108 15.07 -26.69 -12.54
CA ASN A 108 14.92 -27.81 -11.61
C ASN A 108 14.75 -27.40 -10.12
N TRP A 109 15.10 -26.16 -9.77
CA TRP A 109 14.91 -25.59 -8.43
C TRP A 109 13.47 -25.12 -8.22
N THR A 110 12.76 -24.82 -9.31
CA THR A 110 11.31 -24.67 -9.29
C THR A 110 10.67 -26.07 -9.27
N GLU A 111 10.24 -26.47 -8.07
CA GLU A 111 9.14 -27.40 -7.76
C GLU A 111 9.39 -28.85 -7.26
N THR A 112 10.57 -29.51 -7.29
CA THR A 112 10.56 -30.95 -6.87
C THR A 112 11.75 -31.59 -6.14
N THR A 113 12.86 -30.93 -5.82
CA THR A 113 13.98 -31.64 -5.16
C THR A 113 14.20 -31.19 -3.71
N SER A 114 13.65 -31.96 -2.78
CA SER A 114 13.84 -31.87 -1.31
C SER A 114 15.25 -32.27 -0.84
N LYS A 115 16.29 -32.15 -1.68
CA LYS A 115 17.67 -32.40 -1.28
C LYS A 115 18.48 -31.10 -1.33
N PRO A 116 19.00 -30.61 -0.19
CA PRO A 116 19.91 -29.48 -0.21
C PRO A 116 21.18 -29.87 -0.98
N SER A 117 21.42 -29.16 -2.09
CA SER A 117 22.72 -29.16 -2.75
C SER A 117 23.79 -28.73 -1.75
N THR A 118 24.89 -29.48 -1.66
CA THR A 118 26.09 -29.10 -0.89
C THR A 118 26.89 -27.99 -1.55
N GLU A 119 26.62 -27.70 -2.83
CA GLU A 119 27.22 -26.59 -3.55
C GLU A 119 26.41 -25.32 -3.32
N PRO A 120 27.06 -24.20 -2.92
CA PRO A 120 26.39 -22.92 -2.80
C PRO A 120 25.81 -22.53 -4.17
N PRO A 121 24.60 -21.93 -4.19
CA PRO A 121 24.01 -21.49 -5.45
C PRO A 121 24.98 -20.52 -6.17
N PRO A 122 25.07 -20.59 -7.51
CA PRO A 122 25.93 -19.70 -8.26
C PRO A 122 25.60 -18.25 -7.92
N THR A 123 26.63 -17.47 -7.61
CA THR A 123 26.45 -16.07 -7.21
C THR A 123 26.23 -15.22 -8.47
N SER A 124 25.13 -14.48 -8.50
CA SER A 124 24.90 -13.46 -9.54
C SER A 124 26.01 -12.42 -9.49
N LYS A 125 26.57 -12.10 -10.66
CA LYS A 125 27.70 -11.19 -10.86
C LYS A 125 27.23 -10.00 -11.70
N THR A 126 27.60 -8.79 -11.30
CA THR A 126 27.23 -7.58 -12.03
C THR A 126 28.09 -7.41 -13.27
N ILE A 127 27.46 -7.05 -14.38
CA ILE A 127 28.11 -6.83 -15.68
C ILE A 127 28.33 -5.33 -15.86
N THR A 128 27.25 -4.54 -15.78
CA THR A 128 27.33 -3.09 -15.98
C THR A 128 26.46 -2.35 -14.97
N VAL A 129 26.82 -1.08 -14.73
CA VAL A 129 26.03 -0.11 -13.98
C VAL A 129 25.69 1.04 -14.91
N GLN A 130 24.42 1.41 -14.95
CA GLN A 130 23.92 2.54 -15.72
C GLN A 130 23.62 3.70 -14.79
N ALA A 131 24.00 4.93 -15.17
CA ALA A 131 23.67 6.12 -14.39
C ALA A 131 23.31 7.31 -15.28
N LYS A 132 22.44 8.16 -14.77
CA LYS A 132 21.95 9.36 -15.45
C LYS A 132 21.51 10.43 -14.44
N PHE A 133 21.97 11.67 -14.58
CA PHE A 133 21.40 12.79 -13.82
C PHE A 133 19.98 13.09 -14.30
N ILE A 134 19.12 13.59 -13.42
CA ILE A 134 17.69 13.75 -13.71
C ILE A 134 17.38 14.79 -14.81
N ASP A 135 18.32 15.69 -15.10
CA ASP A 135 18.24 16.73 -16.12
C ASP A 135 18.91 16.35 -17.45
N GLU A 136 19.58 15.19 -17.50
CA GLU A 136 20.20 14.67 -18.71
C GLU A 136 19.18 14.03 -19.67
N GLU A 137 19.50 14.08 -20.96
CA GLU A 137 18.73 13.36 -21.98
C GLU A 137 19.18 11.90 -22.11
N SER A 138 20.49 11.64 -22.02
CA SER A 138 21.11 10.32 -22.17
C SER A 138 21.89 9.92 -20.91
N GLY A 139 21.86 8.63 -20.56
CA GLY A 139 22.72 8.09 -19.49
C GLY A 139 24.04 7.55 -20.00
N ALA A 140 24.85 7.06 -19.06
CA ALA A 140 26.12 6.39 -19.33
C ALA A 140 26.11 4.96 -18.79
N ILE A 141 26.89 4.08 -19.42
CA ILE A 141 27.13 2.70 -18.98
C ILE A 141 28.56 2.58 -18.47
N TYR A 142 28.74 1.90 -17.35
CA TYR A 142 30.04 1.59 -16.77
C TYR A 142 30.19 0.10 -16.54
N HIS A 143 31.39 -0.43 -16.77
CA HIS A 143 31.72 -1.81 -16.40
C HIS A 143 31.83 -1.97 -14.90
N HIS A 144 31.09 -2.91 -14.34
CA HIS A 144 31.30 -3.28 -12.96
C HIS A 144 32.58 -4.13 -12.85
N PRO A 145 33.38 -4.05 -11.77
CA PRO A 145 34.59 -4.86 -11.63
C PRO A 145 34.38 -6.37 -11.77
N ASP A 146 33.21 -6.88 -11.33
CA ASP A 146 32.80 -8.28 -11.49
C ASP A 146 32.66 -8.73 -12.96
N ALA A 147 32.52 -7.80 -13.91
CA ALA A 147 32.37 -8.12 -15.34
C ALA A 147 33.55 -8.91 -15.89
N LYS A 148 34.75 -8.69 -15.34
CA LYS A 148 35.99 -9.40 -15.68
C LYS A 148 35.88 -10.91 -15.43
N ASP A 149 35.06 -11.31 -14.47
CA ASP A 149 34.88 -12.71 -14.09
C ASP A 149 33.88 -13.45 -14.98
N VAL A 150 32.98 -12.72 -15.66
CA VAL A 150 31.80 -13.33 -16.32
C VAL A 150 31.71 -13.09 -17.82
N ILE A 151 32.41 -12.08 -18.34
CA ILE A 151 32.45 -11.82 -19.78
C ILE A 151 33.66 -12.55 -20.38
N PRO A 152 33.46 -13.54 -21.28
CA PRO A 152 34.56 -14.23 -21.95
C PRO A 152 35.42 -13.23 -22.73
N ASN A 153 36.74 -13.35 -22.60
CA ASN A 153 37.70 -12.44 -23.24
C ASN A 153 37.45 -10.96 -22.93
N TYR A 154 37.04 -10.62 -21.70
CA TYR A 154 36.69 -9.26 -21.26
C TYR A 154 37.59 -8.16 -21.86
N HIS A 155 38.91 -8.31 -21.77
CA HIS A 155 39.88 -7.31 -22.27
C HIS A 155 39.78 -7.03 -23.79
N GLN A 156 39.20 -7.94 -24.57
CA GLN A 156 38.99 -7.78 -26.01
C GLN A 156 37.59 -7.23 -26.36
N VAL A 157 36.62 -7.33 -25.44
CA VAL A 157 35.21 -7.01 -25.70
C VAL A 157 34.64 -5.90 -24.81
N ALA A 158 35.42 -5.41 -23.85
CA ALA A 158 35.05 -4.28 -23.00
C ALA A 158 34.95 -3.00 -23.85
N ARG A 159 33.75 -2.40 -23.92
CA ARG A 159 33.48 -1.17 -24.69
C ARG A 159 33.09 0.05 -23.85
N HIS A 160 32.87 -0.12 -22.55
CA HIS A 160 32.45 0.95 -21.63
C HIS A 160 33.59 1.30 -20.66
N PRO A 161 33.60 2.50 -20.05
CA PRO A 161 34.57 2.83 -19.00
C PRO A 161 34.39 1.93 -17.77
N GLU A 162 35.47 1.62 -17.05
CA GLU A 162 35.38 0.86 -15.80
C GLU A 162 34.82 1.75 -14.67
N MET A 163 33.92 1.17 -13.86
CA MET A 163 33.46 1.79 -12.62
C MET A 163 34.65 1.93 -11.66
N ALA A 164 35.00 3.17 -11.36
CA ALA A 164 36.11 3.53 -10.48
C ALA A 164 35.61 3.94 -9.08
N ASP A 165 36.54 4.07 -8.14
CA ASP A 165 36.33 4.66 -6.80
C ASP A 165 35.38 3.90 -5.87
N GLY A 166 34.89 2.72 -6.28
CA GLY A 166 34.07 1.82 -5.48
C GLY A 166 32.66 2.31 -5.16
N PHE A 167 32.20 3.40 -5.80
CA PHE A 167 30.82 3.90 -5.73
C PHE A 167 30.42 4.50 -7.09
N ALA A 168 29.44 3.90 -7.77
CA ALA A 168 29.13 4.21 -9.18
C ALA A 168 28.78 5.71 -9.44
N PRO A 169 28.02 6.40 -8.57
CA PRO A 169 27.86 7.85 -8.66
C PRO A 169 29.15 8.66 -8.75
N MET A 170 30.24 8.23 -8.11
CA MET A 170 31.55 8.91 -8.24
C MET A 170 32.10 8.80 -9.64
N THR A 171 32.02 7.60 -10.24
CA THR A 171 32.44 7.40 -11.63
C THR A 171 31.64 8.32 -12.56
N HIS A 172 30.33 8.47 -12.31
CA HIS A 172 29.48 9.31 -13.12
C HIS A 172 29.73 10.82 -12.94
N LEU A 173 30.08 11.28 -11.74
CA LEU A 173 30.57 12.65 -11.53
C LEU A 173 31.86 12.92 -12.31
N LYS A 174 32.83 12.00 -12.25
CA LYS A 174 34.11 12.14 -12.98
C LYS A 174 33.93 12.10 -14.50
N ALA A 175 33.00 11.29 -15.01
CA ALA A 175 32.63 11.28 -16.42
C ALA A 175 32.12 12.66 -16.89
N HIS A 176 31.56 13.44 -15.98
CA HIS A 176 31.16 14.84 -16.18
C HIS A 176 32.27 15.84 -15.89
N SER A 177 33.53 15.42 -15.90
CA SER A 177 34.69 16.29 -15.66
C SER A 177 34.65 17.03 -14.31
N ILE A 178 33.94 16.48 -13.32
CA ILE A 178 33.92 17.01 -11.95
C ILE A 178 35.09 16.40 -11.20
N ASP A 179 36.04 17.24 -10.79
CA ASP A 179 37.19 16.80 -10.00
C ASP A 179 36.72 16.43 -8.59
N CYS A 180 36.59 15.12 -8.36
CA CYS A 180 36.12 14.62 -7.10
C CYS A 180 36.88 13.39 -6.61
N LYS A 181 37.02 13.29 -5.29
CA LYS A 181 37.71 12.20 -4.61
C LYS A 181 36.88 11.68 -3.46
N LEU A 182 36.59 10.38 -3.47
CA LEU A 182 35.91 9.71 -2.37
C LEU A 182 36.92 9.09 -1.42
N THR A 183 36.78 9.37 -0.13
CA THR A 183 37.60 8.78 0.94
C THR A 183 36.73 8.27 2.07
N ARG A 184 37.23 7.31 2.84
CA ARG A 184 36.53 6.74 4.00
C ARG A 184 37.04 7.37 5.29
N ASN A 185 36.13 7.94 6.08
CA ASN A 185 36.41 8.49 7.40
C ASN A 185 35.49 7.84 8.46
N PRO A 186 35.94 6.75 9.10
CA PRO A 186 35.14 6.05 10.11
C PRO A 186 34.74 6.90 11.32
N ARG A 187 35.43 8.03 11.58
CA ARG A 187 35.12 8.93 12.71
C ARG A 187 33.78 9.65 12.53
N LEU A 188 33.25 9.71 11.31
CA LEU A 188 31.96 10.33 11.01
C LEU A 188 30.76 9.44 11.40
N ASN A 189 30.96 8.15 11.63
CA ASN A 189 29.88 7.21 11.96
C ASN A 189 29.50 7.19 13.45
N LYS A 190 29.66 8.31 14.15
CA LYS A 190 29.30 8.41 15.57
C LYS A 190 27.83 8.78 15.71
N PRO A 191 27.02 7.96 16.42
CA PRO A 191 25.59 8.23 16.59
C PRO A 191 25.34 9.58 17.27
N ASN A 192 24.25 10.24 16.88
CA ASN A 192 23.75 11.50 17.48
C ASN A 192 24.66 12.73 17.37
N ARG A 193 25.70 12.71 16.54
CA ARG A 193 26.53 13.89 16.30
C ARG A 193 25.92 14.74 15.19
N LYS A 194 25.90 16.07 15.36
CA LYS A 194 25.70 17.00 14.24
C LYS A 194 26.80 16.71 13.20
N PRO A 195 26.49 16.64 11.89
CA PRO A 195 27.51 16.47 10.87
C PRO A 195 28.63 17.51 11.05
N ASP A 196 29.88 17.05 11.09
CA ASP A 196 31.05 17.93 11.17
C ASP A 196 31.33 18.62 9.82
N LEU A 197 30.74 18.10 8.74
CA LEU A 197 30.86 18.56 7.37
C LEU A 197 29.47 18.87 6.79
N PRO A 198 29.36 19.76 5.79
CA PRO A 198 28.14 19.87 4.99
C PRO A 198 27.81 18.53 4.33
N ILE A 199 26.51 18.27 4.10
CA ILE A 199 26.05 17.01 3.53
C ILE A 199 25.91 17.13 2.02
N LEU A 200 26.47 16.16 1.28
CA LEU A 200 26.09 15.85 -0.09
C LEU A 200 25.25 14.57 -0.10
N GLU A 201 23.96 14.70 -0.40
CA GLU A 201 23.02 13.60 -0.46
C GLU A 201 22.88 13.07 -1.89
N PHE A 202 23.32 11.84 -2.12
CA PHE A 202 23.02 11.10 -3.34
C PHE A 202 21.64 10.48 -3.22
N ALA A 203 20.68 11.02 -3.96
CA ALA A 203 19.33 10.50 -4.01
C ALA A 203 19.21 9.53 -5.18
N LEU A 204 19.34 8.25 -4.88
CA LEU A 204 19.36 7.19 -5.87
C LEU A 204 17.93 6.86 -6.29
N ILE A 205 17.65 6.99 -7.58
CA ILE A 205 16.33 6.80 -8.18
C ILE A 205 16.35 5.54 -9.02
N GLY A 206 15.39 4.64 -8.80
CA GLY A 206 15.34 3.40 -9.56
C GLY A 206 14.02 2.64 -9.36
N HIS A 207 13.93 1.47 -9.96
CA HIS A 207 12.81 0.57 -9.80
C HIS A 207 13.29 -0.75 -9.21
N PHE A 208 12.89 -1.08 -7.98
CA PHE A 208 13.46 -2.18 -7.19
C PHE A 208 14.94 -1.99 -6.83
N LEU A 209 15.26 -0.82 -6.25
CA LEU A 209 16.63 -0.44 -5.84
C LEU A 209 17.35 -1.44 -4.92
N LEU A 210 16.64 -2.39 -4.29
CA LEU A 210 17.28 -3.48 -3.56
C LEU A 210 18.21 -4.32 -4.46
N ALA A 211 17.83 -4.54 -5.72
CA ALA A 211 18.68 -5.26 -6.67
C ALA A 211 19.97 -4.47 -6.97
N GLU A 212 19.90 -3.14 -6.97
CA GLU A 212 21.02 -2.27 -7.30
C GLU A 212 21.95 -1.98 -6.13
N LEU A 213 21.42 -1.99 -4.90
CA LEU A 213 22.11 -1.52 -3.69
C LEU A 213 23.53 -2.07 -3.51
N TYR A 214 23.72 -3.37 -3.73
CA TYR A 214 25.03 -4.03 -3.56
C TYR A 214 25.91 -3.99 -4.82
N ARG A 215 25.36 -3.52 -5.94
CA ARG A 215 26.00 -3.49 -7.26
C ARG A 215 26.56 -2.10 -7.59
N ILE A 216 26.06 -1.08 -6.92
CA ILE A 216 26.54 0.30 -7.07
C ILE A 216 27.75 0.63 -6.18
N THR A 217 28.16 -0.29 -5.31
CA THR A 217 29.31 -0.14 -4.41
C THR A 217 30.22 -1.37 -4.44
N THR A 218 31.52 -1.17 -4.29
CA THR A 218 32.51 -2.25 -4.16
C THR A 218 33.45 -2.03 -2.97
N GLY A 219 34.28 -3.03 -2.65
CA GLY A 219 35.29 -2.95 -1.59
C GLY A 219 34.74 -2.55 -0.22
N ASP A 220 35.46 -1.68 0.48
CA ASP A 220 35.10 -1.18 1.81
C ASP A 220 33.77 -0.41 1.83
N TYR A 221 33.42 0.29 0.74
CA TYR A 221 32.17 1.03 0.63
C TYR A 221 30.97 0.08 0.64
N ARG A 222 31.06 -1.05 -0.06
CA ARG A 222 30.06 -2.13 0.01
C ARG A 222 29.96 -2.69 1.43
N GLY A 223 31.09 -2.84 2.13
CA GLY A 223 31.12 -3.27 3.52
C GLY A 223 30.40 -2.30 4.47
N ASP A 224 30.44 -1.00 4.21
CA ASP A 224 29.69 -0.02 5.00
C ASP A 224 28.18 -0.03 4.70
N VAL A 225 27.78 -0.23 3.44
CA VAL A 225 26.37 -0.47 3.09
C VAL A 225 25.84 -1.73 3.77
N ASP A 226 26.61 -2.82 3.74
CA ASP A 226 26.24 -4.09 4.38
C ASP A 226 26.02 -3.94 5.89
N LYS A 227 26.85 -3.14 6.57
CA LYS A 227 26.67 -2.83 7.99
C LYS A 227 25.34 -2.13 8.26
N LEU A 228 24.92 -1.20 7.41
CA LEU A 228 23.64 -0.49 7.56
C LEU A 228 22.45 -1.40 7.27
N VAL A 229 22.57 -2.31 6.31
CA VAL A 229 21.53 -3.31 5.99
C VAL A 229 21.36 -4.31 7.13
N ARG A 230 22.47 -4.76 7.73
CA ARG A 230 22.45 -5.70 8.87
C ARG A 230 22.21 -5.02 10.22
N SER A 231 22.22 -3.68 10.26
CA SER A 231 22.08 -2.94 11.50
C SER A 231 20.70 -3.17 12.11
N LYS A 232 20.70 -3.57 13.38
CA LYS A 232 19.50 -3.56 14.24
C LYS A 232 19.41 -2.29 15.09
N ASN A 233 20.41 -1.41 15.00
CA ASN A 233 20.52 -0.18 15.80
C ASN A 233 20.27 1.03 14.90
N ASP A 234 19.19 1.74 15.21
CA ASP A 234 18.67 2.85 14.42
C ASP A 234 19.52 4.14 14.54
N LYS A 235 20.36 4.22 15.58
CA LYS A 235 21.20 5.40 15.86
C LYS A 235 22.34 5.62 14.87
N ASN A 236 22.82 4.57 14.18
CA ASN A 236 23.90 4.67 13.20
C ASN A 236 23.39 4.73 11.75
N GLY A 237 22.07 4.77 11.58
CA GLY A 237 21.42 4.61 10.28
C GLY A 237 21.09 3.15 9.97
N ILE A 238 20.01 2.95 9.21
CA ILE A 238 19.54 1.66 8.72
C ILE A 238 19.13 1.80 7.26
N ILE A 239 19.47 0.80 6.45
CA ILE A 239 18.90 0.59 5.12
C ILE A 239 18.05 -0.67 5.18
N LYS A 240 16.77 -0.59 4.81
CA LYS A 240 15.85 -1.73 4.88
C LYS A 240 14.92 -1.77 3.68
N MET A 241 14.58 -2.99 3.26
CA MET A 241 13.54 -3.23 2.28
C MET A 241 12.22 -3.48 3.02
N GLY A 242 11.29 -2.53 2.90
CA GLY A 242 9.88 -2.75 3.25
C GLY A 242 9.07 -3.03 1.99
N ARG A 243 8.01 -2.23 1.77
CA ARG A 243 7.35 -2.17 0.45
C ARG A 243 8.27 -1.60 -0.64
N ARG A 244 9.29 -0.86 -0.24
CA ARG A 244 10.31 -0.22 -1.07
C ARG A 244 11.61 -0.11 -0.28
N LEU A 245 12.72 0.12 -0.95
CA LEU A 245 13.98 0.40 -0.27
C LEU A 245 13.95 1.78 0.39
N VAL A 246 14.32 1.84 1.67
CA VAL A 246 14.41 3.09 2.44
C VAL A 246 15.69 3.15 3.24
N ALA A 247 16.20 4.37 3.41
CA ALA A 247 17.27 4.70 4.34
C ALA A 247 16.72 5.61 5.45
N GLN A 248 17.14 5.36 6.69
CA GLN A 248 16.71 6.12 7.86
C GLN A 248 17.90 6.38 8.77
N THR A 249 18.03 7.61 9.28
CA THR A 249 19.00 7.98 10.33
C THR A 249 18.26 8.78 11.40
N PHE A 250 18.52 8.49 12.66
CA PHE A 250 17.92 9.22 13.78
C PHE A 250 18.84 10.37 14.18
N ASN A 251 18.31 11.58 14.27
CA ASN A 251 19.07 12.69 14.82
C ASN A 251 19.07 12.64 16.36
N GLY A 252 19.97 13.40 17.00
CA GLY A 252 20.08 13.45 18.47
C GLY A 252 18.80 13.88 19.21
N ASN A 253 17.80 14.41 18.48
CA ASN A 253 16.49 14.81 19.01
C ASN A 253 15.41 13.73 18.78
N GLY A 254 15.78 12.54 18.29
CA GLY A 254 14.86 11.43 18.02
C GLY A 254 14.00 11.58 16.75
N GLN A 255 14.28 12.57 15.89
CA GLN A 255 13.60 12.70 14.59
C GLN A 255 14.27 11.77 13.57
N VAL A 256 13.45 11.15 12.72
CA VAL A 256 13.90 10.27 11.65
C VAL A 256 14.14 11.09 10.38
N LEU A 257 15.37 11.08 9.89
CA LEU A 257 15.75 11.61 8.58
C LEU A 257 15.68 10.48 7.55
N SER A 258 15.07 10.71 6.39
CA SER A 258 14.91 9.71 5.31
C SER A 258 16.17 9.52 4.46
N ARG A 259 17.32 9.36 5.12
CA ARG A 259 18.64 9.13 4.51
C ARG A 259 19.53 8.33 5.45
N ALA A 260 20.57 7.71 4.92
CA ALA A 260 21.65 7.08 5.67
C ALA A 260 22.90 7.97 5.58
N LEU A 261 23.46 8.36 6.72
CA LEU A 261 24.76 9.04 6.74
C LEU A 261 25.87 8.01 6.57
N MET A 262 26.74 8.23 5.60
CA MET A 262 27.85 7.33 5.31
C MET A 262 29.12 7.81 6.03
N PRO A 263 30.04 6.89 6.37
CA PRO A 263 31.39 7.24 6.83
C PRO A 263 32.29 7.66 5.66
N TRP A 264 31.73 8.35 4.66
CA TRP A 264 32.44 8.70 3.43
C TRP A 264 32.52 10.22 3.33
N VAL A 265 33.68 10.70 2.92
CA VAL A 265 33.94 12.10 2.62
C VAL A 265 34.23 12.20 1.14
N ILE A 266 33.45 13.02 0.46
CA ILE A 266 33.70 13.40 -0.91
C ILE A 266 34.32 14.79 -0.91
N GLU A 267 35.47 14.90 -1.55
CA GLU A 267 36.10 16.18 -1.86
C GLU A 267 35.72 16.53 -3.30
N ILE A 268 35.14 17.71 -3.53
CA ILE A 268 34.85 18.24 -4.86
C ILE A 268 35.35 19.67 -4.90
N ASP A 269 36.16 20.03 -5.89
CA ASP A 269 36.75 21.38 -6.03
C ASP A 269 37.40 21.87 -4.71
N SER A 270 38.15 20.99 -4.02
CA SER A 270 38.76 21.23 -2.70
C SER A 270 37.80 21.41 -1.51
N HIS A 271 36.49 21.26 -1.72
CA HIS A 271 35.48 21.31 -0.65
C HIS A 271 35.08 19.91 -0.20
N GLN A 272 35.03 19.70 1.12
CA GLN A 272 34.70 18.41 1.72
C GLN A 272 33.24 18.33 2.17
N PHE A 273 32.58 17.25 1.76
CA PHE A 273 31.20 16.94 2.13
C PHE A 273 31.13 15.54 2.74
N GLN A 274 30.28 15.38 3.76
CA GLN A 274 29.88 14.05 4.20
C GLN A 274 28.83 13.50 3.24
N VAL A 275 29.01 12.25 2.79
CA VAL A 275 28.05 11.59 1.92
C VAL A 275 26.84 11.10 2.71
N ALA A 276 25.65 11.35 2.18
CA ALA A 276 24.42 10.69 2.59
C ALA A 276 23.78 9.95 1.41
N LEU A 277 23.11 8.83 1.69
CA LEU A 277 22.34 8.07 0.70
C LEU A 277 20.85 8.16 1.01
N SER A 278 20.05 8.49 0.00
CA SER A 278 18.60 8.33 0.05
C SER A 278 18.10 7.55 -1.16
N PHE A 279 16.95 6.89 -1.01
CA PHE A 279 16.42 5.97 -2.01
C PHE A 279 15.01 6.38 -2.44
N ILE A 280 14.86 6.65 -3.73
CA ILE A 280 13.59 6.87 -4.42
C ILE A 280 13.30 5.61 -5.23
N ASP A 281 12.83 4.58 -4.52
CA ASP A 281 12.44 3.32 -5.12
C ASP A 281 10.98 3.35 -5.56
N THR A 282 10.76 3.21 -6.87
CA THR A 282 9.45 3.33 -7.51
C THR A 282 8.62 2.06 -7.50
N CYS A 283 9.15 0.94 -6.98
CA CYS A 283 8.50 -0.37 -7.05
C CYS A 283 7.10 -0.43 -6.40
N ALA A 284 6.79 0.47 -5.46
CA ALA A 284 5.51 0.50 -4.74
C ALA A 284 4.51 1.58 -5.22
N ILE A 285 4.90 2.44 -6.17
CA ILE A 285 4.10 3.61 -6.59
C ILE A 285 2.78 3.20 -7.20
N HIS A 286 2.75 2.11 -7.98
CA HIS A 286 1.53 1.51 -8.54
C HIS A 286 1.24 0.11 -7.95
N GLY A 287 1.67 -0.16 -6.71
CA GLY A 287 1.51 -1.47 -6.08
C GLY A 287 2.43 -2.54 -6.69
N LYS A 288 1.89 -3.67 -7.17
CA LYS A 288 2.69 -4.77 -7.77
C LYS A 288 2.95 -4.60 -9.27
N ALA A 289 2.82 -3.38 -9.80
CA ALA A 289 3.03 -3.13 -11.23
C ALA A 289 4.51 -3.32 -11.60
N SER A 290 4.78 -3.95 -12.75
CA SER A 290 6.12 -3.98 -13.30
C SER A 290 6.57 -2.58 -13.74
N TYR A 291 7.87 -2.38 -13.90
CA TYR A 291 8.42 -1.13 -14.41
C TYR A 291 7.79 -0.70 -15.74
N ALA A 292 7.65 -1.63 -16.70
CA ALA A 292 7.02 -1.37 -17.98
C ALA A 292 5.58 -0.86 -17.83
N LYS A 293 4.84 -1.42 -16.87
CA LYS A 293 3.46 -1.01 -16.59
C LYS A 293 3.42 0.37 -15.91
N LEU A 294 4.36 0.66 -15.00
CA LEU A 294 4.53 2.00 -14.41
C LEU A 294 4.80 3.04 -15.51
N CYS A 295 5.82 2.84 -16.35
CA CYS A 295 6.14 3.75 -17.45
C CYS A 295 4.93 3.97 -18.38
N LYS A 296 4.27 2.89 -18.81
CA LYS A 296 3.06 2.98 -19.64
C LYS A 296 1.99 3.83 -18.96
N ASN A 297 1.68 3.57 -17.69
CA ASN A 297 0.66 4.30 -16.94
C ASN A 297 1.06 5.77 -16.67
N SER A 298 2.36 6.08 -16.69
CA SER A 298 2.90 7.43 -16.58
C SER A 298 3.05 8.15 -17.93
N GLY A 299 2.74 7.50 -19.06
CA GLY A 299 2.93 8.08 -20.40
C GLY A 299 4.37 8.05 -20.91
N VAL A 300 5.24 7.23 -20.31
CA VAL A 300 6.63 7.04 -20.73
C VAL A 300 6.73 5.78 -21.60
N LYS A 301 7.28 5.95 -22.81
CA LYS A 301 7.48 4.86 -23.76
C LYS A 301 8.87 4.26 -23.57
N LEU A 302 8.93 2.97 -23.25
CA LEU A 302 10.18 2.20 -23.20
C LEU A 302 10.43 1.59 -24.59
N ASN A 303 11.29 2.23 -25.38
CA ASN A 303 11.52 1.84 -26.78
C ASN A 303 12.25 0.49 -26.92
N TYR A 304 13.12 0.16 -25.97
CA TYR A 304 14.10 -0.92 -26.11
C TYR A 304 13.84 -2.12 -25.19
N LYS A 305 12.82 -2.06 -24.33
CA LYS A 305 12.53 -3.14 -23.37
C LYS A 305 12.06 -4.44 -24.03
N ALA A 306 11.67 -4.39 -25.30
CA ALA A 306 11.30 -5.55 -26.10
C ALA A 306 12.50 -6.18 -26.85
N ASN A 307 13.69 -5.60 -26.76
CA ASN A 307 14.88 -6.09 -27.47
C ASN A 307 15.29 -7.51 -27.06
N PHE A 308 15.01 -7.88 -25.80
CA PHE A 308 15.31 -9.19 -25.24
C PHE A 308 14.06 -9.90 -24.72
N ASN A 309 14.00 -11.20 -24.98
CA ASN A 309 13.04 -12.10 -24.35
C ASN A 309 13.56 -12.64 -23.00
N LYS A 310 12.72 -13.34 -22.24
CA LYS A 310 13.08 -13.85 -20.90
C LYS A 310 14.34 -14.74 -20.87
N LYS A 311 14.58 -15.54 -21.91
CA LYS A 311 15.77 -16.42 -22.01
C LYS A 311 17.05 -15.64 -22.32
N GLU A 312 16.91 -14.51 -22.99
CA GLU A 312 18.04 -13.60 -23.28
C GLU A 312 18.39 -12.78 -22.04
N ILE A 313 17.37 -12.28 -21.32
CA ILE A 313 17.54 -11.58 -20.03
C ILE A 313 18.23 -12.48 -18.98
N SER A 314 18.03 -13.79 -19.00
CA SER A 314 18.73 -14.69 -18.07
C SER A 314 20.22 -14.90 -18.40
N ARG A 315 20.67 -14.42 -19.57
CA ARG A 315 22.03 -14.60 -20.11
C ARG A 315 22.63 -13.26 -20.56
N MET A 316 22.44 -12.20 -19.76
CA MET A 316 22.90 -10.85 -20.10
C MET A 316 24.41 -10.73 -20.30
N ASP A 317 25.21 -11.63 -19.71
CA ASP A 317 26.65 -11.77 -19.96
C ASP A 317 26.96 -12.06 -21.43
N LYS A 318 26.12 -12.89 -22.05
CA LYS A 318 26.25 -13.24 -23.46
C LYS A 318 25.60 -12.20 -24.36
N MET A 319 24.46 -11.64 -23.96
CA MET A 319 23.83 -10.56 -24.73
C MET A 319 24.74 -9.33 -24.82
N TYR A 320 25.54 -9.08 -23.79
CA TYR A 320 26.55 -8.03 -23.81
C TYR A 320 27.54 -8.19 -24.98
N THR A 321 27.96 -9.41 -25.35
CA THR A 321 28.91 -9.65 -26.46
C THR A 321 28.22 -9.99 -27.79
N GLU A 322 27.17 -10.80 -27.76
CA GLU A 322 26.46 -11.30 -28.95
C GLU A 322 25.58 -10.22 -29.60
N ARG A 323 24.99 -9.31 -28.81
CA ARG A 323 24.06 -8.26 -29.27
C ARG A 323 24.37 -6.90 -28.60
N PRO A 324 25.57 -6.33 -28.83
CA PRO A 324 26.09 -5.20 -28.04
C PRO A 324 25.23 -3.93 -28.14
N LYS A 325 24.71 -3.62 -29.34
CA LYS A 325 23.83 -2.46 -29.53
C LYS A 325 22.50 -2.63 -28.80
N ASP A 326 21.87 -3.78 -28.95
CA ASP A 326 20.59 -4.06 -28.30
C ASP A 326 20.73 -4.08 -26.77
N TYR A 327 21.88 -4.51 -26.27
CA TYR A 327 22.25 -4.46 -24.85
C TYR A 327 22.34 -3.02 -24.36
N ASP A 328 23.11 -2.18 -25.04
CA ASP A 328 23.30 -0.79 -24.62
C ASP A 328 21.96 -0.02 -24.68
N ASP A 329 21.17 -0.23 -25.74
CA ASP A 329 19.82 0.33 -25.90
C ASP A 329 18.87 -0.14 -24.79
N TYR A 330 18.89 -1.44 -24.45
CA TYR A 330 18.06 -2.00 -23.38
C TYR A 330 18.44 -1.40 -22.02
N ALA A 331 19.72 -1.41 -21.69
CA ALA A 331 20.24 -0.97 -20.39
C ALA A 331 20.02 0.53 -20.16
N LEU A 332 20.30 1.37 -21.17
CA LEU A 332 20.01 2.82 -21.08
C LEU A 332 18.51 3.10 -21.07
N GLY A 333 17.71 2.25 -21.73
CA GLY A 333 16.26 2.35 -21.75
C GLY A 333 15.61 2.23 -20.37
N ASP A 334 16.29 1.58 -19.41
CA ASP A 334 15.76 1.42 -18.05
C ASP A 334 16.00 2.65 -17.14
N LEU A 335 16.79 3.65 -17.57
CA LEU A 335 17.01 4.93 -16.85
C LEU A 335 15.88 5.96 -16.98
N GLU A 336 14.72 5.58 -17.53
CA GLU A 336 13.56 6.47 -17.72
C GLU A 336 12.67 6.63 -16.46
N VAL A 337 13.13 6.13 -15.30
CA VAL A 337 12.37 6.07 -14.04
C VAL A 337 11.93 7.47 -13.56
N TYR A 338 12.82 8.46 -13.64
CA TYR A 338 12.49 9.82 -13.19
C TYR A 338 11.41 10.47 -14.07
N LYS A 339 11.46 10.25 -15.39
CA LYS A 339 10.39 10.69 -16.30
C LYS A 339 9.07 9.99 -15.96
N ALA A 340 9.11 8.71 -15.55
CA ALA A 340 7.91 8.00 -15.11
C ALA A 340 7.33 8.56 -13.79
N LEU A 341 8.18 9.06 -12.88
CA LEU A 341 7.75 9.78 -11.68
C LEU A 341 7.04 11.09 -12.03
N MET A 342 7.62 11.88 -12.92
CA MET A 342 7.05 13.16 -13.36
C MET A 342 5.75 12.97 -14.15
N GLY A 343 5.72 11.98 -15.06
CA GLY A 343 4.48 11.61 -15.75
C GLY A 343 3.38 11.17 -14.79
N ASN A 344 3.72 10.39 -13.75
CA ASN A 344 2.77 10.02 -12.70
C ASN A 344 2.25 11.24 -11.93
N LEU A 345 3.14 12.17 -11.53
CA LEU A 345 2.77 13.43 -10.89
C LEU A 345 1.73 14.18 -11.72
N ASP A 346 1.96 14.33 -13.02
CA ASP A 346 1.06 15.07 -13.90
C ASP A 346 -0.29 14.37 -14.08
N LYS A 347 -0.31 13.03 -14.17
CA LYS A 347 -1.58 12.28 -14.17
C LYS A 347 -2.36 12.48 -12.87
N TYR A 348 -1.69 12.55 -11.72
CA TYR A 348 -2.38 12.82 -10.46
C TYR A 348 -2.88 14.26 -10.35
N LYS A 349 -2.21 15.26 -10.92
CA LYS A 349 -2.80 16.61 -11.04
C LYS A 349 -4.13 16.57 -11.80
N VAL A 350 -4.21 15.77 -12.88
CA VAL A 350 -5.46 15.55 -13.63
C VAL A 350 -6.53 14.90 -12.76
N ILE A 351 -6.18 13.89 -11.96
CA ILE A 351 -7.11 13.22 -11.05
C ILE A 351 -7.63 14.18 -9.95
N TYR A 352 -6.74 14.97 -9.33
CA TYR A 352 -7.17 15.96 -8.34
C TYR A 352 -8.12 16.98 -8.97
N LYS A 353 -7.81 17.41 -10.19
CA LYS A 353 -8.65 18.32 -10.97
C LYS A 353 -10.01 17.73 -11.32
N SER A 354 -10.07 16.50 -11.80
CA SER A 354 -11.35 15.86 -12.11
C SER A 354 -12.21 15.62 -10.88
N LEU A 355 -11.59 15.53 -9.70
CA LEU A 355 -12.27 15.40 -8.41
C LEU A 355 -12.59 16.76 -7.76
N GLY A 356 -12.18 17.88 -8.36
CA GLY A 356 -12.39 19.24 -7.84
C GLY A 356 -11.67 19.52 -6.53
N ILE A 357 -10.51 18.90 -6.27
CA ILE A 357 -9.74 19.03 -5.01
C ILE A 357 -8.34 19.60 -5.24
N GLU A 358 -8.13 20.37 -6.30
CA GLU A 358 -6.83 20.94 -6.69
C GLU A 358 -6.19 21.77 -5.57
N GLU A 359 -7.00 22.48 -4.78
CA GLU A 359 -6.54 23.29 -3.66
C GLU A 359 -5.86 22.47 -2.54
N PHE A 360 -6.13 21.16 -2.50
CA PHE A 360 -5.53 20.21 -1.56
C PHE A 360 -4.47 19.34 -2.23
N PHE A 361 -3.98 19.70 -3.42
CA PHE A 361 -3.04 18.85 -4.17
C PHE A 361 -1.74 18.64 -3.40
N GLU A 362 -1.43 17.37 -3.15
CA GLU A 362 -0.12 16.92 -2.73
C GLU A 362 0.52 16.05 -3.81
N PRO A 363 1.84 16.20 -4.06
CA PRO A 363 2.57 15.27 -4.91
C PRO A 363 2.34 13.81 -4.48
N PRO A 364 2.12 12.88 -5.43
CA PRO A 364 1.96 11.47 -5.12
C PRO A 364 3.09 10.96 -4.22
N ARG A 365 2.75 10.09 -3.28
CA ARG A 365 3.73 9.46 -2.39
C ARG A 365 4.40 8.29 -3.11
N LEU A 366 5.51 7.79 -2.56
CA LEU A 366 6.24 6.63 -3.11
C LEU A 366 5.53 5.28 -2.89
N THR A 367 4.28 5.31 -2.41
CA THR A 367 3.39 4.15 -2.34
C THR A 367 1.99 4.56 -2.80
N ILE A 368 1.30 3.64 -3.47
CA ILE A 368 -0.07 3.91 -3.95
C ILE A 368 -1.03 4.19 -2.78
N GLY A 369 -0.92 3.43 -1.68
CA GLY A 369 -1.80 3.59 -0.52
C GLY A 369 -1.71 4.97 0.13
N ALA A 370 -0.49 5.48 0.34
CA ALA A 370 -0.33 6.82 0.90
C ALA A 370 -0.82 7.93 -0.05
N THR A 371 -0.74 7.71 -1.37
CA THR A 371 -1.30 8.65 -2.36
C THR A 371 -2.83 8.68 -2.33
N VAL A 372 -3.46 7.50 -2.28
CA VAL A 372 -4.92 7.37 -2.25
C VAL A 372 -5.50 7.83 -0.92
N ALA A 373 -4.81 7.57 0.19
CA ALA A 373 -5.19 8.07 1.51
C ALA A 373 -5.21 9.60 1.54
N ASN A 374 -4.24 10.27 0.91
CA ASN A 374 -4.23 11.72 0.75
C ASN A 374 -5.43 12.22 -0.07
N ILE A 375 -5.76 11.59 -1.20
CA ILE A 375 -6.94 11.95 -2.01
C ILE A 375 -8.23 11.84 -1.19
N PHE A 376 -8.38 10.77 -0.41
CA PHE A 376 -9.55 10.60 0.45
C PHE A 376 -9.60 11.67 1.55
N ARG A 377 -8.45 12.02 2.14
CA ARG A 377 -8.36 13.11 3.13
C ARG A 377 -8.73 14.46 2.52
N SER A 378 -8.23 14.79 1.32
CA SER A 378 -8.61 15.99 0.58
C SER A 378 -10.11 16.03 0.30
N LYS A 379 -10.73 14.90 -0.07
CA LYS A 379 -12.18 14.81 -0.24
C LYS A 379 -12.96 15.04 1.05
N LEU A 380 -12.47 14.53 2.17
CA LEU A 380 -13.08 14.81 3.48
C LEU A 380 -12.96 16.29 3.85
N LEU A 381 -11.78 16.90 3.67
CA LEU A 381 -11.59 18.33 3.93
C LEU A 381 -12.57 19.18 3.11
N GLN A 382 -12.63 18.96 1.80
CA GLN A 382 -13.59 19.62 0.91
C GLN A 382 -15.04 19.44 1.39
N THR A 383 -15.46 18.21 1.65
CA THR A 383 -16.87 17.88 1.96
C THR A 383 -17.30 18.46 3.30
N LEU A 384 -16.37 18.57 4.25
CA LEU A 384 -16.61 19.12 5.58
C LEU A 384 -16.40 20.64 5.64
N GLY A 385 -15.99 21.29 4.54
CA GLY A 385 -15.69 22.72 4.52
C GLY A 385 -14.45 23.10 5.34
N LEU A 386 -13.51 22.16 5.51
CA LEU A 386 -12.27 22.36 6.26
C LEU A 386 -11.12 22.73 5.31
N THR A 387 -10.24 23.61 5.77
CA THR A 387 -9.03 23.99 5.02
C THR A 387 -7.89 22.99 5.23
N GLN A 388 -6.87 22.99 4.37
CA GLN A 388 -5.66 22.17 4.56
C GLN A 388 -4.98 22.42 5.92
N LYS A 389 -5.07 23.63 6.48
CA LYS A 389 -4.51 23.96 7.81
C LYS A 389 -5.23 23.24 8.94
N GLU A 390 -6.46 22.80 8.71
CA GLU A 390 -7.31 22.09 9.67
C GLU A 390 -7.22 20.56 9.51
N GLU A 391 -6.26 20.05 8.72
CA GLU A 391 -6.00 18.62 8.56
C GLU A 391 -5.85 17.90 9.91
N LYS A 392 -5.16 18.54 10.88
CA LYS A 392 -5.01 17.98 12.22
C LYS A 392 -6.36 17.82 12.94
N LYS A 393 -7.27 18.80 12.80
CA LYS A 393 -8.61 18.77 13.38
C LYS A 393 -9.45 17.64 12.76
N LEU A 394 -9.34 17.44 11.44
CA LEU A 394 -9.93 16.29 10.76
C LEU A 394 -9.39 14.97 11.35
N ILE A 395 -8.06 14.81 11.46
CA ILE A 395 -7.45 13.60 12.03
C ILE A 395 -7.95 13.35 13.47
N GLU A 396 -8.11 14.41 14.27
CA GLU A 396 -8.65 14.30 15.62
C GLU A 396 -10.09 13.75 15.65
N TYR A 397 -10.91 14.07 14.65
CA TYR A 397 -12.26 13.50 14.50
C TYR A 397 -12.27 12.05 14.03
N LEU A 398 -11.29 11.63 13.23
CA LEU A 398 -11.24 10.27 12.66
C LEU A 398 -10.55 9.25 13.59
N GLN A 399 -9.61 9.70 14.41
CA GLN A 399 -8.67 8.82 15.12
C GLN A 399 -9.34 7.73 15.96
N HIS A 400 -10.54 7.97 16.50
CA HIS A 400 -11.16 7.09 17.49
C HIS A 400 -11.62 5.74 16.93
N GLY A 401 -11.84 5.64 15.62
CA GLY A 401 -12.14 4.39 14.93
C GLY A 401 -10.90 3.64 14.43
N THR A 402 -9.70 4.21 14.56
CA THR A 402 -8.48 3.65 13.97
C THR A 402 -7.93 2.48 14.80
N ALA A 403 -7.22 1.56 14.13
CA ALA A 403 -6.50 0.49 14.81
C ALA A 403 -5.43 1.02 15.78
N ALA A 404 -4.79 2.15 15.43
CA ALA A 404 -3.79 2.81 16.27
C ALA A 404 -4.38 3.33 17.59
N HIS A 405 -5.59 3.87 17.57
CA HIS A 405 -6.28 4.30 18.79
C HIS A 405 -6.70 3.09 19.65
N LEU A 406 -7.33 2.09 19.05
CA LEU A 406 -7.89 0.96 19.80
C LEU A 406 -6.81 0.07 20.46
N LYS A 407 -5.58 0.06 19.96
CA LYS A 407 -4.47 -0.65 20.60
C LYS A 407 -3.97 -0.02 21.90
N LYS A 408 -4.36 1.24 22.16
CA LYS A 408 -4.00 1.92 23.41
C LYS A 408 -4.72 1.30 24.62
N PHE A 409 -5.83 0.59 24.41
CA PHE A 409 -6.63 -0.05 25.46
C PHE A 409 -6.04 -1.37 25.97
N LYS A 410 -4.75 -1.35 26.37
CA LYS A 410 -3.95 -2.56 26.65
C LYS A 410 -4.49 -3.49 27.75
N THR A 411 -5.29 -2.96 28.66
CA THR A 411 -5.78 -3.66 29.86
C THR A 411 -7.25 -4.06 29.77
N THR A 412 -7.88 -3.85 28.61
CA THR A 412 -9.32 -4.11 28.41
C THR A 412 -9.55 -4.90 27.14
N THR A 413 -10.71 -5.54 27.04
CA THR A 413 -11.12 -6.29 25.85
C THR A 413 -11.29 -5.40 24.61
N ALA A 414 -11.36 -4.06 24.75
CA ALA A 414 -11.42 -3.13 23.63
C ALA A 414 -10.23 -3.27 22.66
N VAL A 415 -9.08 -3.75 23.12
CA VAL A 415 -7.91 -4.03 22.26
C VAL A 415 -8.24 -5.00 21.13
N TYR A 416 -9.18 -5.94 21.34
CA TYR A 416 -9.60 -6.92 20.34
C TYR A 416 -10.38 -6.30 19.18
N LEU A 417 -10.90 -5.08 19.35
CA LEU A 417 -11.55 -4.34 18.27
C LEU A 417 -10.55 -3.82 17.24
N ALA A 418 -9.26 -3.70 17.59
CA ALA A 418 -8.23 -3.20 16.67
C ALA A 418 -7.93 -4.14 15.49
N LYS A 419 -8.44 -5.38 15.53
CA LYS A 419 -8.26 -6.38 14.46
C LYS A 419 -9.36 -6.23 13.41
N ILE A 420 -8.94 -6.17 12.15
CA ILE A 420 -9.83 -6.29 10.99
C ILE A 420 -9.70 -7.69 10.40
N ASP A 421 -10.82 -8.37 10.24
CA ASP A 421 -10.84 -9.70 9.63
C ASP A 421 -10.92 -9.57 8.11
N GLY A 422 -10.10 -10.38 7.41
CA GLY A 422 -10.01 -10.33 5.95
C GLY A 422 -11.15 -11.06 5.24
N GLY A 423 -10.96 -11.37 3.96
CA GLY A 423 -11.89 -12.21 3.20
C GLY A 423 -12.02 -13.63 3.76
N ARG A 424 -13.00 -14.39 3.25
CA ARG A 424 -13.18 -15.79 3.62
C ARG A 424 -12.16 -16.63 2.86
N CYS A 425 -11.36 -17.42 3.56
CA CYS A 425 -10.51 -18.44 2.93
C CYS A 425 -10.80 -19.79 3.58
N ARG A 426 -11.35 -20.73 2.80
CA ARG A 426 -11.72 -22.05 3.34
C ARG A 426 -11.76 -23.13 2.27
N ASN A 427 -11.16 -24.28 2.57
CA ASN A 427 -11.38 -25.53 1.85
C ASN A 427 -12.57 -26.28 2.48
N ASN A 428 -13.67 -26.42 1.75
CA ASN A 428 -14.87 -27.12 2.21
C ASN A 428 -14.81 -28.62 1.99
N LYS A 429 -13.89 -29.08 1.13
CA LYS A 429 -13.65 -30.49 0.83
C LYS A 429 -12.20 -30.84 1.19
N ALA A 430 -11.85 -30.61 2.46
CA ALA A 430 -10.47 -30.74 2.96
C ALA A 430 -9.85 -32.14 2.75
N THR A 431 -10.67 -33.18 2.57
CA THR A 431 -10.22 -34.55 2.29
C THR A 431 -10.05 -34.85 0.79
N ALA A 432 -10.50 -33.95 -0.10
CA ALA A 432 -10.28 -34.07 -1.53
C ALA A 432 -8.94 -33.43 -1.91
N SER A 433 -7.93 -34.26 -2.15
CA SER A 433 -6.61 -33.80 -2.61
C SER A 433 -6.58 -33.48 -4.11
N SER A 434 -7.46 -34.09 -4.91
CA SER A 434 -7.62 -33.81 -6.33
C SER A 434 -9.05 -34.08 -6.79
N VAL A 435 -9.46 -33.42 -7.89
CA VAL A 435 -10.80 -33.57 -8.48
C VAL A 435 -10.67 -33.60 -10.01
N THR A 436 -11.10 -34.70 -10.62
CA THR A 436 -11.08 -34.91 -12.09
C THR A 436 -12.47 -34.70 -12.69
N LYS A 437 -13.00 -33.47 -12.58
CA LYS A 437 -14.33 -33.12 -13.09
C LYS A 437 -14.30 -31.81 -13.87
N LEU A 438 -15.40 -31.46 -14.53
CA LEU A 438 -15.61 -30.11 -15.02
C LEU A 438 -15.71 -29.16 -13.82
N LEU A 439 -14.76 -28.24 -13.73
CA LEU A 439 -14.72 -27.21 -12.70
C LEU A 439 -14.94 -25.85 -13.35
N ALA A 440 -15.72 -25.01 -12.70
CA ALA A 440 -15.86 -23.61 -13.01
C ALA A 440 -15.32 -22.78 -11.84
N ASP A 441 -14.61 -21.70 -12.17
CA ASP A 441 -14.16 -20.70 -11.22
C ASP A 441 -15.03 -19.45 -11.37
N ILE A 442 -15.64 -19.02 -10.27
CA ILE A 442 -16.52 -17.84 -10.23
C ILE A 442 -15.97 -16.82 -9.25
N ASP A 443 -16.10 -15.53 -9.60
CA ASP A 443 -15.59 -14.42 -8.80
C ASP A 443 -16.66 -13.31 -8.69
N ILE A 444 -16.80 -12.71 -7.50
CA ILE A 444 -17.74 -11.61 -7.27
C ILE A 444 -17.19 -10.32 -7.88
N LYS A 445 -17.75 -9.96 -9.04
CA LYS A 445 -17.34 -8.75 -9.78
C LYS A 445 -17.35 -7.49 -8.90
N GLY A 446 -16.16 -6.94 -8.69
CA GLY A 446 -15.98 -5.68 -7.97
C GLY A 446 -16.36 -5.76 -6.49
N CYS A 447 -16.17 -6.93 -5.85
CA CYS A 447 -16.55 -7.22 -4.47
C CYS A 447 -16.30 -6.04 -3.51
N TYR A 448 -15.04 -5.59 -3.38
CA TYR A 448 -14.69 -4.50 -2.48
C TYR A 448 -15.09 -3.10 -2.99
N GLY A 449 -15.06 -2.86 -4.30
CA GLY A 449 -15.50 -1.57 -4.86
C GLY A 449 -17.00 -1.32 -4.63
N ASN A 450 -17.82 -2.35 -4.81
CA ASN A 450 -19.24 -2.33 -4.45
C ASN A 450 -19.44 -2.30 -2.93
N GLY A 451 -18.55 -2.94 -2.17
CA GLY A 451 -18.48 -2.82 -0.72
C GLY A 451 -18.38 -1.37 -0.27
N LEU A 452 -17.36 -0.66 -0.78
CA LEU A 452 -17.11 0.76 -0.51
C LEU A 452 -18.27 1.65 -0.96
N ARG A 453 -18.83 1.42 -2.14
CA ARG A 453 -19.92 2.25 -2.69
C ARG A 453 -21.15 2.32 -1.78
N HIS A 454 -21.44 1.25 -1.05
CA HIS A 454 -22.60 1.17 -0.14
C HIS A 454 -22.18 1.25 1.34
N GLN A 455 -20.99 1.76 1.64
CA GLN A 455 -20.47 1.84 2.99
C GLN A 455 -20.52 3.27 3.49
N ASP A 456 -21.16 3.46 4.64
CA ASP A 456 -21.12 4.72 5.37
C ASP A 456 -19.79 4.83 6.14
N TYR A 457 -19.31 6.06 6.27
CA TYR A 457 -18.09 6.45 6.96
C TYR A 457 -18.42 7.48 8.05
N PRO A 458 -18.06 7.21 9.31
CA PRO A 458 -18.37 8.10 10.42
C PRO A 458 -17.23 9.07 10.69
N VAL A 459 -17.57 10.34 10.91
CA VAL A 459 -16.68 11.37 11.47
C VAL A 459 -17.10 11.59 12.92
N GLY A 460 -16.24 11.27 13.89
CA GLY A 460 -16.56 11.36 15.31
C GLY A 460 -16.14 10.13 16.10
N ARG A 461 -16.76 9.91 17.27
CA ARG A 461 -16.28 8.95 18.26
C ARG A 461 -17.25 7.80 18.50
N PRO A 462 -16.83 6.53 18.34
CA PRO A 462 -17.67 5.41 18.69
C PRO A 462 -17.82 5.25 20.21
N SER A 463 -18.92 4.62 20.60
CA SER A 463 -19.13 4.07 21.94
C SER A 463 -18.52 2.67 22.00
N ILE A 464 -17.70 2.43 23.01
CA ILE A 464 -16.99 1.16 23.23
C ILE A 464 -17.61 0.48 24.45
N ILE A 465 -17.89 -0.81 24.32
CA ILE A 465 -18.27 -1.70 25.42
C ILE A 465 -17.11 -2.66 25.62
N ASP A 466 -16.50 -2.63 26.80
CA ASP A 466 -15.34 -3.43 27.14
C ASP A 466 -15.35 -3.89 28.60
N TYR A 467 -14.39 -4.76 28.91
CA TYR A 467 -14.20 -5.36 30.22
C TYR A 467 -12.69 -5.46 30.50
N PRO A 468 -12.25 -5.55 31.76
CA PRO A 468 -10.85 -5.87 32.08
C PRO A 468 -10.44 -7.20 31.43
N ILE A 469 -9.30 -7.24 30.72
CA ILE A 469 -8.92 -8.40 29.90
C ILE A 469 -8.56 -9.65 30.73
N ASP A 470 -7.93 -9.46 31.89
CA ASP A 470 -7.41 -10.53 32.77
C ASP A 470 -8.33 -10.78 33.98
N SER A 471 -9.65 -10.68 33.79
CA SER A 471 -10.62 -10.86 34.87
C SER A 471 -11.55 -12.04 34.65
N ASP A 472 -11.44 -13.04 35.53
CA ASP A 472 -12.28 -14.25 35.53
C ASP A 472 -13.72 -14.00 36.01
N ILE A 473 -14.00 -12.80 36.53
CA ILE A 473 -15.32 -12.42 37.06
C ILE A 473 -16.10 -11.49 36.11
N ASN A 474 -15.65 -11.36 34.86
CA ASN A 474 -16.37 -10.58 33.85
C ASN A 474 -17.75 -11.18 33.55
N GLU A 475 -18.80 -10.40 33.74
CA GLU A 475 -20.16 -10.79 33.37
C GLU A 475 -20.51 -10.30 31.95
N TYR A 476 -20.11 -11.08 30.95
CA TYR A 476 -20.42 -10.76 29.56
C TYR A 476 -21.93 -10.88 29.25
N GLN A 477 -22.45 -9.96 28.43
CA GLN A 477 -23.82 -10.04 27.94
C GLN A 477 -23.94 -11.13 26.88
N THR A 478 -25.01 -11.94 26.95
CA THR A 478 -25.37 -12.79 25.81
C THR A 478 -25.77 -11.93 24.62
N LEU A 479 -25.65 -12.46 23.41
CA LEU A 479 -26.06 -11.78 22.18
C LEU A 479 -27.53 -11.34 22.26
N ARG A 480 -28.42 -12.17 22.83
CA ARG A 480 -29.82 -11.78 23.08
C ARG A 480 -29.92 -10.54 23.97
N LYS A 481 -29.22 -10.51 25.11
CA LYS A 481 -29.25 -9.37 26.04
C LYS A 481 -28.69 -8.11 25.37
N PHE A 482 -27.58 -8.26 24.66
CA PHE A 482 -26.96 -7.18 23.89
C PHE A 482 -27.91 -6.58 22.85
N LEU A 483 -28.50 -7.42 22.00
CA LEU A 483 -29.45 -6.97 20.97
C LEU A 483 -30.72 -6.38 21.58
N LYS A 484 -31.25 -6.95 22.67
CA LYS A 484 -32.40 -6.35 23.37
C LYS A 484 -32.11 -4.92 23.82
N LYS A 485 -30.88 -4.64 24.26
CA LYS A 485 -30.48 -3.33 24.77
C LYS A 485 -30.13 -2.35 23.65
N TYR A 486 -29.31 -2.75 22.69
CA TYR A 486 -28.67 -1.81 21.76
C TYR A 486 -29.21 -1.84 20.32
N ARG A 487 -30.05 -2.81 19.93
CA ARG A 487 -30.45 -2.99 18.51
C ARG A 487 -31.00 -1.74 17.83
N LYS A 488 -31.66 -0.84 18.57
CA LYS A 488 -32.17 0.43 18.03
C LYS A 488 -31.08 1.43 17.63
N ASP A 489 -29.91 1.32 18.26
CA ASP A 489 -28.74 2.17 18.01
C ASP A 489 -27.73 1.54 17.04
N LEU A 490 -27.88 0.25 16.69
CA LEU A 490 -26.98 -0.42 15.75
C LEU A 490 -27.28 0.01 14.31
N VAL A 491 -26.54 1.00 13.80
CA VAL A 491 -26.62 1.44 12.40
C VAL A 491 -25.86 0.46 11.50
N PRO A 492 -26.50 -0.16 10.48
CA PRO A 492 -25.81 -1.04 9.53
C PRO A 492 -24.53 -0.43 8.97
N GLY A 493 -23.44 -1.18 8.92
CA GLY A 493 -22.14 -0.68 8.45
C GLY A 493 -21.31 0.06 9.50
N LEU A 494 -21.89 0.49 10.63
CA LEU A 494 -21.25 1.38 11.61
C LEU A 494 -21.21 0.81 13.03
N TRP A 495 -21.23 -0.51 13.15
CA TRP A 495 -20.94 -1.20 14.41
C TRP A 495 -20.25 -2.54 14.17
N MET A 496 -19.55 -3.04 15.18
CA MET A 496 -19.02 -4.39 15.22
C MET A 496 -18.97 -4.89 16.66
N ALA A 497 -19.01 -6.21 16.84
CA ALA A 497 -18.74 -6.84 18.11
C ALA A 497 -17.83 -8.06 17.93
N ARG A 498 -17.02 -8.35 18.95
CA ARG A 498 -16.27 -9.59 19.08
C ARG A 498 -17.05 -10.52 20.00
N VAL A 499 -17.35 -11.72 19.52
CA VAL A 499 -18.14 -12.71 20.26
C VAL A 499 -17.39 -14.02 20.42
N SER A 500 -17.68 -14.70 21.51
CA SER A 500 -17.27 -16.08 21.76
C SER A 500 -18.47 -16.90 22.21
N VAL A 501 -18.39 -18.22 22.12
CA VAL A 501 -19.31 -19.07 22.89
C VAL A 501 -18.94 -18.96 24.37
N LYS A 502 -19.93 -19.05 25.28
CA LYS A 502 -19.66 -19.17 26.72
C LYS A 502 -18.66 -20.28 27.01
N ASP A 503 -17.79 -20.03 27.98
CA ASP A 503 -16.73 -20.98 28.36
C ASP A 503 -17.26 -22.41 28.53
N LYS A 504 -16.48 -23.36 28.01
CA LYS A 504 -16.75 -24.81 28.08
C LYS A 504 -18.07 -25.25 27.43
N THR A 505 -18.71 -24.39 26.66
CA THR A 505 -19.95 -24.72 25.94
C THR A 505 -19.65 -24.88 24.46
N LEU A 506 -19.96 -26.05 23.91
CA LEU A 506 -19.99 -26.27 22.46
C LEU A 506 -21.41 -26.04 21.95
N ILE A 507 -21.55 -25.40 20.79
CA ILE A 507 -22.86 -25.28 20.14
C ILE A 507 -23.26 -26.62 19.52
N LYS A 508 -24.52 -27.00 19.70
CA LYS A 508 -25.09 -28.23 19.12
C LYS A 508 -25.32 -28.06 17.62
N TYR A 509 -25.82 -26.91 17.20
CA TYR A 509 -26.15 -26.62 15.81
C TYR A 509 -24.95 -26.02 15.09
N ILE A 510 -24.24 -26.89 14.38
CA ILE A 510 -22.96 -26.53 13.76
C ILE A 510 -23.06 -25.37 12.77
N GLN A 511 -21.95 -24.66 12.59
CA GLN A 511 -21.86 -23.50 11.71
C GLN A 511 -20.49 -23.41 11.05
N ASP A 512 -20.38 -22.66 9.97
CA ASP A 512 -19.07 -22.35 9.36
C ASP A 512 -19.04 -20.95 8.73
N PHE A 513 -19.88 -20.06 9.26
CA PHE A 513 -20.01 -18.67 8.86
C PHE A 513 -19.05 -17.78 9.67
N LEU A 514 -19.09 -17.92 10.99
CA LEU A 514 -18.21 -17.22 11.92
C LEU A 514 -16.81 -17.81 11.88
N VAL A 515 -15.84 -16.91 11.71
CA VAL A 515 -14.41 -17.20 11.72
C VAL A 515 -13.87 -16.78 13.07
N SER A 516 -13.33 -17.75 13.82
CA SER A 516 -12.69 -17.47 15.10
C SER A 516 -11.32 -16.85 14.89
N TRP A 517 -10.94 -15.95 15.79
CA TRP A 517 -9.61 -15.37 15.88
C TRP A 517 -8.99 -15.70 17.23
N ILE A 518 -7.81 -16.30 17.18
CA ILE A 518 -6.98 -16.60 18.34
C ILE A 518 -5.93 -15.50 18.39
N PRO A 519 -6.06 -14.51 19.29
CA PRO A 519 -5.18 -13.36 19.31
C PRO A 519 -3.76 -13.73 19.72
N PRO A 520 -2.76 -12.91 19.35
CA PRO A 520 -1.40 -13.12 19.85
C PRO A 520 -1.35 -12.88 21.36
N ARG A 521 -0.30 -13.40 22.03
CA ARG A 521 -0.11 -13.25 23.50
C ARG A 521 -0.18 -11.81 23.98
N THR A 522 0.18 -10.85 23.14
CA THR A 522 0.10 -9.42 23.45
C THR A 522 -0.66 -8.69 22.36
N PRO A 523 -2.01 -8.63 22.42
CA PRO A 523 -2.84 -8.00 21.38
C PRO A 523 -2.52 -6.51 21.18
N SER A 524 -1.98 -5.83 22.20
CA SER A 524 -1.55 -4.43 22.07
C SER A 524 -0.31 -4.24 21.18
N LYS A 525 0.41 -5.32 20.84
CA LYS A 525 1.55 -5.32 19.91
C LYS A 525 1.15 -5.61 18.46
N LEU A 526 -0.14 -5.76 18.15
CA LEU A 526 -0.60 -5.83 16.77
C LEU A 526 0.02 -4.67 15.97
N PRO A 527 0.51 -4.86 14.74
CA PRO A 527 1.16 -3.79 13.96
C PRO A 527 0.15 -2.68 13.57
N ALA A 528 0.41 -1.42 13.95
CA ALA A 528 -0.41 -0.24 13.58
C ALA A 528 0.40 1.05 13.54
N GLY A 529 -0.06 1.99 12.72
CA GLY A 529 0.58 3.27 12.47
C GLY A 529 1.85 3.17 11.62
N ALA A 530 2.29 4.29 11.07
CA ALA A 530 3.41 4.37 10.13
C ALA A 530 4.72 3.73 10.61
N LYS A 531 4.93 3.58 11.93
CA LYS A 531 6.14 2.96 12.52
C LYS A 531 6.29 1.47 12.19
N TYR A 532 5.24 0.80 11.70
CA TYR A 532 5.21 -0.64 11.43
C TYR A 532 5.02 -0.97 9.93
N GLU A 533 5.12 0.01 9.02
CA GLU A 533 5.04 -0.26 7.57
C GLU A 533 6.15 -1.19 7.06
N ASP A 534 7.23 -1.32 7.84
CA ASP A 534 8.46 -2.05 7.47
C ASP A 534 8.69 -3.33 8.28
N THR A 535 7.72 -3.83 9.07
CA THR A 535 7.89 -5.11 9.75
C THR A 535 7.67 -6.28 8.79
N ASP A 536 8.57 -7.27 8.87
CA ASP A 536 8.39 -8.58 8.24
C ASP A 536 6.98 -9.12 8.52
N TRP A 537 6.42 -9.72 7.46
CA TRP A 537 5.11 -10.30 7.25
C TRP A 537 4.24 -10.63 8.48
N PHE A 538 2.92 -10.62 8.28
CA PHE A 538 1.96 -11.11 9.27
C PHE A 538 2.31 -12.54 9.74
N THR A 539 2.72 -12.68 10.99
CA THR A 539 3.01 -13.96 11.66
C THR A 539 1.92 -14.28 12.67
N GLU A 540 1.78 -15.55 13.03
CA GLU A 540 0.87 -15.93 14.12
C GLU A 540 1.22 -15.20 15.42
N ASP A 541 2.50 -14.96 15.68
CA ASP A 541 2.97 -14.24 16.87
C ASP A 541 2.58 -12.76 16.90
N ASN A 542 2.44 -12.11 15.73
CA ASN A 542 2.17 -10.67 15.66
C ASN A 542 0.70 -10.33 15.36
N ILE A 543 -0.05 -11.20 14.67
CA ILE A 543 -1.47 -10.99 14.34
C ILE A 543 -2.43 -12.07 14.84
N GLY A 544 -1.92 -13.16 15.39
CA GLY A 544 -2.72 -14.31 15.80
C GLY A 544 -3.13 -15.22 14.63
N THR A 545 -3.94 -16.22 14.93
CA THR A 545 -4.39 -17.25 13.97
C THR A 545 -5.90 -17.14 13.75
N ILE A 546 -6.35 -17.40 12.53
CA ILE A 546 -7.78 -17.49 12.20
C ILE A 546 -8.17 -18.94 11.90
N LYS A 547 -9.31 -19.39 12.43
CA LYS A 547 -9.83 -20.75 12.21
C LYS A 547 -11.35 -20.75 12.11
N VAL A 548 -11.89 -21.63 11.27
CA VAL A 548 -13.34 -21.88 11.19
C VAL A 548 -13.64 -23.16 11.93
N TYR A 549 -14.32 -23.05 13.06
CA TYR A 549 -14.75 -24.19 13.86
C TYR A 549 -16.25 -24.44 13.67
N HIS A 550 -16.63 -25.72 13.73
CA HIS A 550 -18.02 -26.12 13.55
C HIS A 550 -18.87 -25.94 14.81
N GLN A 551 -18.28 -26.13 15.98
CA GLN A 551 -19.00 -26.17 17.28
C GLN A 551 -18.47 -25.19 18.31
N ASP A 552 -17.45 -24.42 17.96
CA ASP A 552 -16.83 -23.43 18.83
C ASP A 552 -16.68 -22.10 18.08
N ILE A 553 -16.63 -20.99 18.81
CA ILE A 553 -16.50 -19.63 18.30
C ILE A 553 -15.67 -18.84 19.32
N GLN A 554 -14.55 -18.27 18.89
CA GLN A 554 -13.62 -17.51 19.74
C GLN A 554 -13.31 -16.17 19.09
N LEU A 555 -13.68 -15.07 19.75
CA LEU A 555 -13.45 -13.69 19.29
C LEU A 555 -13.80 -13.44 17.81
N ALA A 556 -14.84 -14.12 17.31
CA ALA A 556 -15.32 -13.90 15.96
C ALA A 556 -15.93 -12.50 15.84
N VAL A 557 -15.70 -11.84 14.71
CA VAL A 557 -16.37 -10.55 14.45
C VAL A 557 -17.80 -10.79 13.98
N ILE A 558 -18.74 -10.04 14.55
CA ILE A 558 -20.10 -9.91 14.05
C ILE A 558 -20.41 -8.46 13.69
N THR A 559 -21.20 -8.31 12.64
CA THR A 559 -21.66 -7.05 12.07
C THR A 559 -23.14 -7.20 11.67
N HIS A 560 -23.68 -6.25 10.91
CA HIS A 560 -25.04 -6.35 10.39
C HIS A 560 -25.24 -7.59 9.49
N GLU A 561 -24.25 -7.96 8.67
CA GLU A 561 -24.32 -9.11 7.77
C GLU A 561 -24.45 -10.46 8.52
N PHE A 562 -23.87 -10.54 9.73
CA PHE A 562 -24.12 -11.69 10.59
C PHE A 562 -25.56 -11.74 11.08
N LEU A 563 -26.17 -10.59 11.40
CA LEU A 563 -27.58 -10.55 11.81
C LEU A 563 -28.48 -10.99 10.64
N GLU A 564 -28.23 -10.52 9.42
CA GLU A 564 -28.96 -10.98 8.24
C GLU A 564 -28.88 -12.52 8.07
N TRP A 565 -27.68 -13.08 8.16
CA TRP A 565 -27.49 -14.55 8.13
C TRP A 565 -28.23 -15.26 9.28
N LEU A 566 -28.13 -14.73 10.50
CA LEU A 566 -28.77 -15.28 11.69
C LEU A 566 -30.31 -15.27 11.58
N GLU A 567 -30.89 -14.25 10.95
CA GLU A 567 -32.34 -14.06 10.87
C GLU A 567 -32.96 -14.79 9.68
N HIS A 568 -32.24 -14.89 8.56
CA HIS A 568 -32.77 -15.41 7.30
C HIS A 568 -32.20 -16.78 6.89
N THR A 569 -31.05 -17.21 7.41
CA THR A 569 -30.40 -18.47 7.02
C THR A 569 -30.41 -19.52 8.14
N CYS A 570 -30.29 -19.13 9.41
CA CYS A 570 -30.32 -20.08 10.52
C CYS A 570 -31.72 -20.67 10.77
N SER A 571 -31.78 -21.92 11.22
CA SER A 571 -33.01 -22.52 11.73
C SER A 571 -33.46 -21.83 13.03
N LYS A 572 -34.74 -21.93 13.40
CA LYS A 572 -35.26 -21.36 14.67
C LYS A 572 -34.46 -21.84 15.89
N HIS A 573 -34.06 -23.12 15.91
CA HIS A 573 -33.30 -23.69 17.01
C HIS A 573 -31.85 -23.20 17.04
N GLN A 574 -31.18 -23.19 15.87
CA GLN A 574 -29.82 -22.67 15.76
C GLN A 574 -29.77 -21.18 16.14
N ARG A 575 -30.71 -20.37 15.65
CA ARG A 575 -30.83 -18.95 15.99
C ARG A 575 -31.01 -18.77 17.50
N LYS A 576 -31.88 -19.56 18.14
CA LYS A 576 -32.08 -19.50 19.58
C LYS A 576 -30.79 -19.83 20.35
N GLU A 577 -30.12 -20.91 19.98
CA GLU A 577 -28.86 -21.33 20.59
C GLU A 577 -27.78 -20.24 20.48
N LEU A 578 -27.56 -19.69 19.28
CA LEU A 578 -26.56 -18.64 19.05
C LEU A 578 -26.90 -17.37 19.86
N LEU A 579 -28.16 -16.96 19.92
CA LEU A 579 -28.59 -15.81 20.72
C LEU A 579 -28.34 -16.00 22.23
N ASP A 580 -28.49 -17.22 22.72
CA ASP A 580 -28.41 -17.54 24.16
C ASP A 580 -26.99 -17.89 24.62
N ASN A 581 -26.15 -18.43 23.73
CA ASN A 581 -24.83 -18.95 24.06
C ASN A 581 -23.67 -18.10 23.53
N LEU A 582 -23.87 -17.24 22.53
CA LEU A 582 -22.85 -16.24 22.20
C LEU A 582 -22.83 -15.15 23.25
N ILE A 583 -21.63 -14.83 23.72
CA ILE A 583 -21.34 -13.71 24.61
C ILE A 583 -20.57 -12.62 23.88
N VAL A 584 -20.91 -11.37 24.16
CA VAL A 584 -20.25 -10.20 23.58
C VAL A 584 -19.05 -9.83 24.45
N ILE A 585 -17.86 -10.12 23.95
CA ILE A 585 -16.58 -9.85 24.64
C ILE A 585 -16.25 -8.36 24.61
N THR A 586 -16.53 -7.70 23.47
CA THR A 586 -16.42 -6.25 23.30
C THR A 586 -17.22 -5.82 22.09
N ALA A 587 -17.65 -4.56 22.06
CA ALA A 587 -18.33 -3.98 20.90
C ALA A 587 -17.92 -2.51 20.70
N ALA A 588 -17.95 -2.06 19.44
CA ALA A 588 -17.85 -0.66 19.07
C ALA A 588 -19.05 -0.29 18.19
N ILE A 589 -19.69 0.82 18.53
CA ILE A 589 -20.95 1.25 17.92
C ILE A 589 -20.86 2.76 17.70
N TYR A 590 -21.19 3.24 16.50
CA TYR A 590 -21.63 4.62 16.31
C TYR A 590 -23.15 4.66 16.51
N PRO A 591 -23.63 5.05 17.70
CA PRO A 591 -25.03 4.84 18.05
C PRO A 591 -25.93 5.80 17.27
N LYS A 592 -27.03 5.28 16.73
CA LYS A 592 -28.01 6.09 15.99
C LYS A 592 -28.52 7.29 16.79
N SER A 593 -28.65 7.15 18.10
CA SER A 593 -29.07 8.24 19.01
C SER A 593 -28.10 9.42 19.10
N GLU A 594 -26.82 9.25 18.77
CA GLU A 594 -25.79 10.30 18.79
C GLU A 594 -25.47 10.85 17.39
N GLU A 595 -26.17 10.37 16.36
CA GLU A 595 -25.98 10.81 14.98
C GLU A 595 -26.42 12.26 14.80
N CYS A 596 -25.54 13.06 14.20
CA CYS A 596 -25.81 14.44 13.81
C CYS A 596 -26.25 14.49 12.35
N LYS A 597 -27.20 15.36 12.03
CA LYS A 597 -27.74 15.50 10.66
C LYS A 597 -26.84 16.32 9.75
N THR A 598 -26.04 17.21 10.33
CA THR A 598 -25.13 18.09 9.60
C THR A 598 -23.77 18.14 10.30
N PHE A 599 -22.72 18.50 9.55
CA PHE A 599 -21.39 18.68 10.12
C PHE A 599 -21.36 19.85 11.13
N ALA A 600 -22.08 20.95 10.86
CA ALA A 600 -22.19 22.07 11.78
C ALA A 600 -22.81 21.67 13.13
N GLU A 601 -23.87 20.85 13.11
CA GLU A 601 -24.46 20.29 14.34
C GLU A 601 -23.46 19.42 15.10
N PHE A 602 -22.65 18.63 14.38
CA PHE A 602 -21.59 17.83 14.99
C PHE A 602 -20.52 18.72 15.65
N GLU A 603 -20.03 19.75 14.95
CA GLU A 603 -19.05 20.68 15.52
C GLU A 603 -19.60 21.42 16.74
N GLU A 604 -20.86 21.86 16.68
CA GLU A 604 -21.55 22.50 17.81
C GLU A 604 -21.63 21.55 19.01
N LYS A 605 -22.05 20.30 18.81
CA LYS A 605 -22.10 19.28 19.89
C LYS A 605 -20.72 18.99 20.47
N VAL A 606 -19.67 18.94 19.64
CA VAL A 606 -18.29 18.75 20.12
C VAL A 606 -17.83 19.96 20.93
N ALA A 607 -18.06 21.18 20.45
CA ALA A 607 -17.65 22.42 21.11
C ALA A 607 -18.41 22.68 22.43
N ASN A 608 -19.71 22.35 22.47
CA ASN A 608 -20.58 22.59 23.62
C ASN A 608 -20.61 21.44 24.63
N HIS A 609 -19.89 20.34 24.39
CA HIS A 609 -19.86 19.19 25.28
C HIS A 609 -19.14 19.53 26.60
N LYS A 610 -19.88 19.48 27.72
CA LYS A 610 -19.37 19.79 29.07
C LYS A 610 -19.24 18.57 29.99
N GLY A 611 -19.22 17.37 29.42
CA GLY A 611 -19.13 16.13 30.19
C GLY A 611 -17.84 16.07 31.01
N LYS A 612 -17.92 15.42 32.19
CA LYS A 612 -16.77 15.24 33.09
C LYS A 612 -16.53 13.77 33.34
N ASN A 613 -15.29 13.34 33.13
CA ASN A 613 -14.86 12.01 33.53
C ASN A 613 -14.62 12.00 35.03
N THR A 614 -15.28 11.10 35.75
CA THR A 614 -15.14 10.97 37.21
C THR A 614 -14.84 9.53 37.59
N THR A 615 -14.00 9.33 38.61
CA THR A 615 -13.78 8.02 39.23
C THR A 615 -14.11 8.13 40.72
N SER A 616 -14.95 7.23 41.23
CA SER A 616 -15.27 7.14 42.66
C SER A 616 -15.02 5.74 43.20
N LEU A 617 -14.53 5.66 44.43
CA LEU A 617 -14.30 4.43 45.18
C LEU A 617 -15.33 4.33 46.30
N ASP A 618 -16.11 3.26 46.33
CA ASP A 618 -17.04 2.94 47.43
C ASP A 618 -16.62 1.61 48.06
N VAL A 619 -16.39 1.61 49.37
CA VAL A 619 -15.98 0.42 50.13
C VAL A 619 -17.10 0.08 51.12
N LYS A 620 -17.86 -0.98 50.84
CA LYS A 620 -18.99 -1.42 51.68
C LYS A 620 -18.90 -2.91 51.96
N ARG A 621 -18.91 -3.28 53.25
CA ARG A 621 -18.95 -4.68 53.73
C ARG A 621 -17.89 -5.58 53.06
N GLY A 622 -16.64 -5.09 52.99
CA GLY A 622 -15.53 -5.81 52.37
C GLY A 622 -15.55 -5.87 50.84
N LYS A 623 -16.53 -5.23 50.17
CA LYS A 623 -16.56 -5.07 48.71
C LYS A 623 -16.09 -3.68 48.33
N THR A 624 -15.08 -3.63 47.48
CA THR A 624 -14.56 -2.40 46.88
C THR A 624 -15.16 -2.23 45.49
N THR A 625 -15.89 -1.14 45.27
CA THR A 625 -16.51 -0.80 43.99
C THR A 625 -15.84 0.45 43.43
N ILE A 626 -15.25 0.34 42.25
CA ILE A 626 -14.75 1.49 41.50
C ILE A 626 -15.77 1.82 40.41
N THR A 627 -16.40 3.00 40.50
CA THR A 627 -17.27 3.50 39.44
C THR A 627 -16.50 4.52 38.61
N LYS A 628 -16.26 4.18 37.35
CA LYS A 628 -15.75 5.12 36.34
C LYS A 628 -16.94 5.62 35.52
N ARG A 629 -17.12 6.93 35.45
CA ARG A 629 -18.07 7.57 34.54
C ARG A 629 -17.25 8.31 33.50
N GLU A 630 -17.34 7.84 32.26
CA GLU A 630 -16.74 8.51 31.11
C GLU A 630 -17.84 9.25 30.37
N GLN A 631 -17.78 10.57 30.40
CA GLN A 631 -18.74 11.45 29.75
C GLN A 631 -18.03 12.17 28.61
N GLU A 632 -17.49 11.41 27.67
CA GLU A 632 -16.89 11.93 26.44
C GLU A 632 -17.96 12.23 25.40
N CYS A 633 -17.72 13.18 24.48
CA CYS A 633 -18.65 13.44 23.38
C CYS A 633 -18.69 12.22 22.44
N LYS A 634 -19.90 11.68 22.20
CA LYS A 634 -20.16 10.54 21.31
C LYS A 634 -20.91 10.93 20.03
N ALA A 635 -21.12 12.23 19.84
CA ALA A 635 -21.66 12.77 18.61
C ALA A 635 -20.81 12.31 17.42
N TRP A 636 -21.48 12.01 16.31
CA TRP A 636 -20.83 11.66 15.05
C TRP A 636 -21.66 12.09 13.86
N PHE A 637 -21.00 12.32 12.73
CA PHE A 637 -21.61 12.72 11.47
C PHE A 637 -21.39 11.63 10.40
N ARG A 638 -22.44 11.36 9.61
CA ARG A 638 -22.44 10.31 8.58
C ARG A 638 -22.06 10.86 7.22
N LEU A 639 -21.15 10.17 6.54
CA LEU A 639 -20.86 10.35 5.11
C LEU A 639 -21.00 9.01 4.38
N ASN A 640 -21.35 9.01 3.10
CA ASN A 640 -21.32 7.80 2.27
C ASN A 640 -20.02 7.78 1.44
N ILE A 641 -19.23 6.70 1.49
CA ILE A 641 -17.95 6.60 0.75
C ILE A 641 -18.19 6.61 -0.77
N GLY A 642 -19.31 6.02 -1.20
CA GLY A 642 -19.81 6.05 -2.58
C GLY A 642 -19.89 7.48 -3.10
N ASP A 643 -20.68 8.29 -2.43
CA ASP A 643 -20.95 9.68 -2.82
C ASP A 643 -19.73 10.59 -2.63
N LEU A 644 -18.94 10.34 -1.59
CA LEU A 644 -17.75 11.12 -1.28
C LEU A 644 -16.65 11.01 -2.36
N LEU A 645 -16.39 9.80 -2.87
CA LEU A 645 -15.25 9.57 -3.77
C LEU A 645 -15.48 8.49 -4.84
N ILE A 646 -16.06 7.34 -4.49
CA ILE A 646 -16.07 6.16 -5.39
C ILE A 646 -16.90 6.38 -6.64
N ASN A 647 -18.08 7.01 -6.53
CA ASN A 647 -18.95 7.30 -7.67
C ASN A 647 -18.24 8.26 -8.65
N ALA A 648 -17.54 9.28 -8.14
CA ALA A 648 -16.75 10.21 -8.95
C ALA A 648 -15.61 9.49 -9.68
N LEU A 649 -14.82 8.67 -8.98
CA LEU A 649 -13.74 7.89 -9.61
C LEU A 649 -14.26 6.92 -10.69
N LEU A 650 -15.42 6.28 -10.46
CA LEU A 650 -16.04 5.39 -11.45
C LEU A 650 -16.53 6.15 -12.68
N ALA A 651 -17.14 7.32 -12.48
CA ALA A 651 -17.60 8.19 -13.55
C ALA A 651 -16.42 8.70 -14.40
N GLU A 652 -15.36 9.19 -13.76
CA GLU A 652 -14.14 9.62 -14.46
C GLU A 652 -13.49 8.47 -15.22
N ARG A 653 -13.35 7.30 -14.58
CA ARG A 653 -12.79 6.12 -15.24
C ARG A 653 -13.55 5.75 -16.52
N ALA A 654 -14.88 5.86 -16.52
CA ALA A 654 -15.72 5.52 -17.67
C ALA A 654 -15.50 6.41 -18.89
N LYS A 655 -14.88 7.59 -18.72
CA LYS A 655 -14.55 8.52 -19.81
C LYS A 655 -13.35 8.08 -20.65
N TYR A 656 -12.52 7.18 -20.13
CA TYR A 656 -11.26 6.76 -20.75
C TYR A 656 -11.37 5.33 -21.28
N ASP A 657 -11.10 5.09 -22.56
CA ASP A 657 -11.04 3.74 -23.11
C ASP A 657 -9.78 3.01 -22.61
N LYS A 658 -9.98 1.81 -22.08
CA LYS A 658 -8.89 0.91 -21.67
C LYS A 658 -8.04 0.41 -22.84
N LYS A 659 -8.56 0.44 -24.07
CA LYS A 659 -7.87 -0.04 -25.28
C LYS A 659 -7.05 1.06 -25.96
N ASP A 660 -7.42 2.32 -25.78
CA ASP A 660 -6.67 3.45 -26.33
C ASP A 660 -5.33 3.61 -25.56
N PRO A 661 -4.18 3.66 -26.26
CA PRO A 661 -2.88 3.84 -25.62
C PRO A 661 -2.69 5.16 -24.85
N LEU A 662 -3.37 6.24 -25.25
CA LEU A 662 -3.30 7.57 -24.63
C LEU A 662 -4.22 7.67 -23.41
N GLU A 663 -5.40 7.04 -23.46
CA GLU A 663 -6.41 7.10 -22.39
C GLU A 663 -6.28 5.97 -21.37
N GLY A 664 -5.87 4.78 -21.83
CA GLY A 664 -5.69 3.58 -21.00
C GLY A 664 -4.87 3.79 -19.72
N PRO A 665 -3.78 4.59 -19.74
CA PRO A 665 -3.06 5.00 -18.53
C PRO A 665 -3.95 5.60 -17.44
N LEU A 666 -4.81 6.57 -17.79
CA LEU A 666 -5.71 7.20 -16.82
C LEU A 666 -6.81 6.24 -16.37
N ASN A 667 -7.38 5.44 -17.27
CA ASN A 667 -8.37 4.41 -16.89
C ASN A 667 -7.82 3.48 -15.80
N GLU A 668 -6.57 3.03 -15.98
CA GLU A 668 -5.89 2.12 -15.06
C GLU A 668 -5.54 2.80 -13.73
N LEU A 669 -5.15 4.08 -13.74
CA LEU A 669 -4.92 4.86 -12.52
C LEU A 669 -6.22 5.05 -11.73
N TYR A 670 -7.35 5.39 -12.35
CA TYR A 670 -8.63 5.48 -11.62
C TYR A 670 -9.03 4.13 -11.02
N LYS A 671 -8.86 3.04 -11.77
CA LYS A 671 -9.09 1.67 -11.26
C LYS A 671 -8.21 1.39 -10.05
N LEU A 672 -6.95 1.78 -10.10
CA LEU A 672 -6.00 1.60 -9.02
C LEU A 672 -6.42 2.38 -7.77
N ASN A 673 -6.81 3.65 -7.90
CA ASN A 673 -7.33 4.47 -6.79
C ASN A 673 -8.54 3.80 -6.12
N ILE A 674 -9.51 3.30 -6.90
CA ILE A 674 -10.70 2.60 -6.39
C ILE A 674 -10.31 1.36 -5.59
N ASN A 675 -9.42 0.53 -6.13
CA ASN A 675 -9.01 -0.72 -5.51
C ASN A 675 -8.16 -0.50 -4.24
N THR A 676 -7.33 0.54 -4.25
CA THR A 676 -6.44 0.85 -3.13
C THR A 676 -7.18 1.47 -1.96
N LEU A 677 -8.24 2.27 -2.18
CA LEU A 677 -8.99 2.91 -1.08
C LEU A 677 -9.51 1.87 -0.06
N TYR A 678 -9.97 0.71 -0.55
CA TYR A 678 -10.35 -0.39 0.33
C TYR A 678 -9.19 -0.81 1.24
N GLY A 679 -8.01 -1.01 0.64
CA GLY A 679 -6.78 -1.36 1.36
C GLY A 679 -6.43 -0.34 2.43
N ASP A 680 -6.64 0.95 2.16
CA ASP A 680 -6.37 2.02 3.11
C ASP A 680 -7.36 2.02 4.27
N MET A 681 -8.65 1.76 4.00
CA MET A 681 -9.69 1.65 5.04
C MET A 681 -9.44 0.49 6.00
N VAL A 682 -8.89 -0.63 5.50
CA VAL A 682 -8.62 -1.83 6.30
C VAL A 682 -7.20 -1.91 6.85
N SER A 683 -6.32 -1.01 6.43
CA SER A 683 -4.93 -0.99 6.85
C SER A 683 -4.81 -0.33 8.23
N PRO A 684 -4.03 -0.92 9.15
CA PRO A 684 -3.85 -0.36 10.47
C PRO A 684 -2.90 0.85 10.49
N PHE A 685 -2.36 1.26 9.33
CA PHE A 685 -1.32 2.28 9.20
C PHE A 685 -1.85 3.68 8.87
N PHE A 686 -3.08 3.79 8.35
CA PHE A 686 -3.65 5.07 7.93
C PHE A 686 -4.57 5.67 8.99
N ASP A 687 -4.53 7.00 9.09
CA ASP A 687 -5.38 7.83 9.95
C ASP A 687 -6.84 7.89 9.48
N ILE A 688 -7.06 7.77 8.18
CA ILE A 688 -8.38 7.61 7.57
C ILE A 688 -8.96 6.20 7.79
N GLY A 689 -8.14 5.24 8.21
CA GLY A 689 -8.57 3.86 8.43
C GLY A 689 -9.51 3.74 9.62
N ASN A 690 -10.61 3.00 9.47
CA ASN A 690 -11.60 2.81 10.53
C ASN A 690 -11.94 1.33 10.63
N VAL A 691 -11.62 0.70 11.78
CA VAL A 691 -11.75 -0.75 11.92
C VAL A 691 -13.20 -1.23 11.88
N ILE A 692 -14.15 -0.37 12.27
CA ILE A 692 -15.58 -0.68 12.25
C ILE A 692 -16.03 -0.73 10.78
N VAL A 693 -15.71 0.32 10.02
CA VAL A 693 -15.97 0.40 8.57
C VAL A 693 -15.29 -0.76 7.84
N GLY A 694 -14.00 -0.99 8.10
CA GLY A 694 -13.21 -2.05 7.48
C GLY A 694 -13.79 -3.44 7.72
N ASN A 695 -14.17 -3.76 8.97
CA ASN A 695 -14.80 -5.04 9.28
C ASN A 695 -16.19 -5.22 8.65
N ASN A 696 -16.97 -4.13 8.45
CA ASN A 696 -18.26 -4.21 7.77
C ASN A 696 -18.08 -4.43 6.25
N ILE A 697 -17.13 -3.74 5.61
CA ILE A 697 -16.79 -4.00 4.20
C ILE A 697 -16.39 -5.47 4.00
N THR A 698 -15.48 -5.98 4.84
CA THR A 698 -15.02 -7.37 4.70
C THR A 698 -16.06 -8.38 5.16
N ALA A 699 -16.95 -8.05 6.10
CA ALA A 699 -18.06 -8.91 6.50
C ALA A 699 -19.04 -9.16 5.35
N ARG A 700 -19.33 -8.12 4.56
CA ARG A 700 -20.15 -8.25 3.34
C ARG A 700 -19.52 -9.19 2.32
N ALA A 701 -18.21 -9.04 2.07
CA ALA A 701 -17.47 -9.97 1.22
C ALA A 701 -17.53 -11.40 1.74
N ARG A 702 -17.27 -11.61 3.05
CA ARG A 702 -17.34 -12.94 3.69
C ARG A 702 -18.73 -13.57 3.58
N ALA A 703 -19.79 -12.79 3.81
CA ALA A 703 -21.16 -13.27 3.74
C ALA A 703 -21.52 -13.67 2.30
N MET A 704 -21.24 -12.82 1.31
CA MET A 704 -21.47 -13.15 -0.10
C MET A 704 -20.68 -14.39 -0.55
N ALA A 705 -19.41 -14.47 -0.17
CA ALA A 705 -18.58 -15.64 -0.46
C ALA A 705 -19.14 -16.91 0.17
N TRP A 706 -19.67 -16.83 1.40
CA TRP A 706 -20.35 -17.95 2.04
C TRP A 706 -21.62 -18.35 1.28
N TYR A 707 -22.47 -17.40 0.88
CA TYR A 707 -23.68 -17.70 0.11
C TYR A 707 -23.36 -18.35 -1.24
N MET A 708 -22.39 -17.80 -1.97
CA MET A 708 -21.88 -18.34 -3.23
C MET A 708 -21.34 -19.76 -3.05
N GLU A 709 -20.45 -19.96 -2.08
CA GLU A 709 -19.88 -21.26 -1.73
C GLU A 709 -20.96 -22.31 -1.45
N LYS A 710 -21.94 -21.96 -0.60
CA LYS A 710 -22.97 -22.91 -0.18
C LYS A 710 -23.96 -23.22 -1.29
N GLY A 711 -24.38 -22.21 -2.05
CA GLY A 711 -25.29 -22.41 -3.18
C GLY A 711 -24.68 -23.28 -4.28
N LEU A 712 -23.40 -23.04 -4.60
CA LEU A 712 -22.71 -23.72 -5.70
C LEU A 712 -22.05 -25.03 -5.29
N ASN A 713 -22.13 -25.44 -4.01
CA ASN A 713 -21.41 -26.59 -3.46
C ASN A 713 -19.88 -26.48 -3.70
N GLY A 714 -19.35 -25.28 -3.48
CA GLY A 714 -17.97 -24.93 -3.76
C GLY A 714 -16.95 -25.78 -3.02
N TYR A 715 -15.86 -26.14 -3.72
CA TYR A 715 -14.74 -26.89 -3.14
C TYR A 715 -13.94 -26.03 -2.18
N GLN A 716 -13.63 -24.81 -2.61
CA GLN A 716 -12.83 -23.84 -1.87
C GLN A 716 -13.36 -22.43 -2.13
N THR A 717 -13.26 -21.56 -1.14
CA THR A 717 -13.38 -20.12 -1.30
C THR A 717 -12.07 -19.42 -0.96
N ILE A 718 -11.74 -18.40 -1.75
CA ILE A 718 -10.66 -17.46 -1.47
C ILE A 718 -11.20 -16.05 -1.75
N THR A 719 -11.48 -15.32 -0.68
CA THR A 719 -12.06 -13.97 -0.69
C THR A 719 -13.41 -13.92 -1.39
N ASP A 720 -13.43 -13.58 -2.68
CA ASP A 720 -14.58 -13.41 -3.57
C ASP A 720 -14.67 -14.50 -4.66
N GLY A 721 -13.68 -15.39 -4.72
CA GLY A 721 -13.60 -16.49 -5.68
C GLY A 721 -14.05 -17.83 -5.11
N CYS A 722 -14.62 -18.68 -5.95
CA CYS A 722 -15.00 -20.06 -5.61
C CYS A 722 -14.91 -21.01 -6.81
N ILE A 723 -14.28 -22.17 -6.59
CA ILE A 723 -14.25 -23.26 -7.57
C ILE A 723 -15.38 -24.25 -7.26
N PHE A 724 -16.18 -24.61 -8.26
CA PHE A 724 -17.30 -25.53 -8.10
C PHE A 724 -17.51 -26.43 -9.34
N ASP A 725 -18.30 -27.50 -9.17
CA ASP A 725 -18.73 -28.38 -10.26
C ASP A 725 -20.12 -27.94 -10.74
N PRO A 726 -20.27 -27.43 -11.98
CA PRO A 726 -21.56 -26.98 -12.52
C PRO A 726 -22.62 -28.08 -12.56
N ASN A 727 -22.25 -29.35 -12.46
CA ASN A 727 -23.16 -30.49 -12.43
C ASN A 727 -23.58 -30.92 -11.01
N ARG A 728 -23.12 -30.21 -9.97
CA ARG A 728 -23.36 -30.54 -8.56
C ARG A 728 -23.70 -29.34 -7.68
N ILE A 729 -24.52 -28.42 -8.19
CA ILE A 729 -25.04 -27.30 -7.40
C ILE A 729 -26.14 -27.75 -6.42
N ILE A 730 -26.30 -27.02 -5.31
CA ILE A 730 -27.27 -27.38 -4.27
C ILE A 730 -28.62 -26.75 -4.61
N THR A 731 -29.66 -27.58 -4.70
CA THR A 731 -31.05 -27.11 -4.77
C THR A 731 -31.91 -27.74 -3.68
N ALA A 732 -32.91 -26.99 -3.22
CA ALA A 732 -33.89 -27.47 -2.25
C ALA A 732 -34.68 -28.67 -2.80
N ARG A 733 -34.91 -29.69 -1.97
CA ARG A 733 -35.92 -30.72 -2.25
C ARG A 733 -37.29 -30.23 -1.78
N ASN A 734 -38.33 -30.49 -2.57
CA ASN A 734 -39.73 -30.23 -2.20
C ASN A 734 -39.99 -28.80 -1.68
N ASN A 735 -39.33 -27.79 -2.28
CA ASN A 735 -39.40 -26.39 -1.87
C ASN A 735 -39.10 -26.13 -0.38
N ARG A 736 -38.30 -27.00 0.26
CA ARG A 736 -37.87 -26.80 1.65
C ARG A 736 -36.87 -25.66 1.76
N THR A 737 -36.94 -24.91 2.85
CA THR A 737 -35.92 -23.91 3.18
C THR A 737 -34.60 -24.59 3.54
N LEU A 738 -33.52 -24.22 2.85
CA LEU A 738 -32.17 -24.67 3.18
C LEU A 738 -31.62 -23.82 4.32
N THR A 739 -31.42 -24.45 5.47
CA THR A 739 -30.85 -23.79 6.66
C THR A 739 -29.33 -23.83 6.65
N ALA A 740 -28.69 -22.89 7.37
CA ALA A 740 -27.23 -22.85 7.49
C ALA A 740 -26.62 -24.17 7.95
N GLN A 741 -27.17 -24.81 8.98
CA GLN A 741 -26.71 -26.12 9.46
C GLN A 741 -26.70 -27.18 8.35
N ALA A 742 -27.78 -27.28 7.57
CA ALA A 742 -27.89 -28.24 6.47
C ALA A 742 -26.83 -27.98 5.37
N LEU A 743 -26.51 -26.71 5.12
CA LEU A 743 -25.51 -26.28 4.13
C LEU A 743 -24.06 -26.43 4.62
N THR A 744 -23.81 -26.45 5.92
CA THR A 744 -22.49 -26.75 6.48
C THR A 744 -22.15 -28.24 6.38
N GLN A 745 -23.16 -29.13 6.37
CA GLN A 745 -23.01 -30.60 6.41
C GLN A 745 -23.42 -31.29 5.09
N THR A 746 -23.08 -30.69 3.95
CA THR A 746 -23.49 -31.20 2.62
C THR A 746 -22.86 -32.53 2.23
N ASP A 747 -21.80 -32.93 2.92
CA ASP A 747 -21.11 -34.21 2.78
C ASP A 747 -21.74 -35.33 3.63
N LYS A 748 -22.48 -35.00 4.68
CA LYS A 748 -23.08 -35.99 5.58
C LYS A 748 -24.36 -36.62 5.02
N PRO A 749 -24.48 -37.96 5.00
CA PRO A 749 -25.66 -38.65 4.47
C PRO A 749 -26.99 -38.24 5.11
N GLU A 750 -27.00 -37.97 6.41
CA GLU A 750 -28.19 -37.60 7.19
C GLU A 750 -28.85 -36.29 6.73
N TYR A 751 -28.12 -35.40 6.04
CA TYR A 751 -28.65 -34.14 5.51
C TYR A 751 -29.00 -34.17 4.02
N LYS A 752 -28.68 -35.26 3.31
CA LYS A 752 -29.08 -35.49 1.91
C LYS A 752 -30.60 -35.47 1.66
N PRO A 753 -31.51 -35.72 2.62
CA PRO A 753 -32.95 -35.54 2.41
C PRO A 753 -33.39 -34.09 2.22
N TYR A 754 -32.59 -33.09 2.61
CA TYR A 754 -33.00 -31.68 2.56
C TYR A 754 -32.67 -31.00 1.22
N PHE A 755 -31.65 -31.48 0.52
CA PHE A 755 -31.19 -30.91 -0.74
C PHE A 755 -30.92 -31.99 -1.78
N LYS A 756 -30.80 -31.60 -3.04
CA LYS A 756 -30.32 -32.46 -4.12
C LYS A 756 -29.22 -31.74 -4.89
N ASN A 757 -28.33 -32.52 -5.46
CA ASN A 757 -27.41 -32.01 -6.46
C ASN A 757 -28.14 -31.93 -7.80
N THR A 758 -28.10 -30.76 -8.42
CA THR A 758 -28.63 -30.53 -9.76
C THR A 758 -27.54 -29.93 -10.64
N THR A 759 -27.80 -29.90 -11.95
CA THR A 759 -26.94 -29.18 -12.88
C THR A 759 -27.36 -27.71 -12.90
N LEU A 760 -26.41 -26.82 -13.13
CA LEU A 760 -26.66 -25.38 -13.25
C LEU A 760 -27.58 -25.06 -14.45
N SER A 761 -27.55 -25.89 -15.50
CA SER A 761 -28.47 -25.79 -16.64
C SER A 761 -29.85 -26.44 -16.38
N GLY A 762 -30.10 -26.91 -15.15
CA GLY A 762 -31.35 -27.55 -14.74
C GLY A 762 -31.38 -29.05 -15.01
N LYS A 763 -31.75 -29.46 -16.24
CA LYS A 763 -31.92 -30.89 -16.60
C LYS A 763 -30.74 -31.48 -17.36
N ASN A 764 -30.02 -30.68 -18.13
CA ASN A 764 -28.95 -31.18 -18.99
C ASN A 764 -27.63 -31.23 -18.22
N LYS A 765 -26.78 -32.22 -18.48
CA LYS A 765 -25.40 -32.13 -18.00
C LYS A 765 -24.69 -31.00 -18.73
N VAL A 766 -23.92 -30.22 -18.00
CA VAL A 766 -22.96 -29.30 -18.60
C VAL A 766 -21.80 -30.17 -19.05
N GLU A 767 -21.72 -30.39 -20.37
CA GLU A 767 -20.68 -31.17 -21.01
C GLU A 767 -19.53 -30.28 -21.49
N TYR A 768 -18.34 -30.87 -21.56
CA TYR A 768 -17.15 -30.23 -22.10
C TYR A 768 -17.30 -30.13 -23.62
N ILE A 769 -17.41 -28.93 -24.18
CA ILE A 769 -17.19 -28.76 -25.61
C ILE A 769 -15.68 -28.61 -25.80
N LEU A 770 -14.99 -29.73 -26.03
CA LEU A 770 -13.66 -29.70 -26.65
C LEU A 770 -13.88 -29.25 -28.10
N THR A 771 -14.03 -27.95 -28.35
CA THR A 771 -13.86 -27.43 -29.71
C THR A 771 -12.40 -27.69 -30.06
N GLY A 772 -12.18 -28.64 -30.97
CA GLY A 772 -10.88 -29.16 -31.32
C GLY A 772 -9.86 -28.04 -31.58
N LYS A 773 -8.65 -28.26 -31.07
CA LYS A 773 -7.43 -27.68 -31.63
C LYS A 773 -7.44 -27.94 -33.13
N ASN A 774 -7.75 -26.92 -33.95
CA ASN A 774 -7.27 -26.75 -35.34
C ASN A 774 -7.84 -25.53 -36.09
N SER A 775 -8.34 -24.50 -35.43
CA SER A 775 -8.43 -23.19 -36.10
C SER A 775 -8.07 -22.09 -35.12
N GLY A 776 -7.17 -21.20 -35.54
CA GLY A 776 -6.65 -20.07 -34.77
C GLY A 776 -7.68 -18.97 -34.51
N GLU A 777 -8.94 -19.32 -34.23
CA GLU A 777 -9.96 -18.38 -33.82
C GLU A 777 -10.26 -18.51 -32.32
N ARG A 778 -10.09 -17.40 -31.63
CA ARG A 778 -10.42 -17.25 -30.21
C ARG A 778 -11.94 -17.28 -30.08
N VAL A 779 -12.50 -18.39 -29.59
CA VAL A 779 -13.96 -18.54 -29.39
C VAL A 779 -14.40 -17.81 -28.11
N ASP A 780 -14.69 -16.52 -28.25
CA ASP A 780 -15.55 -15.78 -27.32
C ASP A 780 -17.03 -16.09 -27.67
N LYS A 781 -17.62 -17.17 -27.12
CA LYS A 781 -19.08 -17.31 -26.91
C LYS A 781 -19.44 -18.69 -26.35
N ILE A 782 -19.85 -18.70 -25.08
CA ILE A 782 -20.88 -19.66 -24.61
C ILE A 782 -22.17 -19.28 -25.34
N LYS A 783 -22.74 -20.18 -26.14
CA LYS A 783 -24.08 -19.98 -26.74
C LYS A 783 -25.07 -19.69 -25.61
N LYS A 784 -25.77 -18.56 -25.71
CA LYS A 784 -26.90 -18.16 -24.88
C LYS A 784 -27.99 -19.24 -24.95
N SER A 785 -27.93 -20.27 -24.12
CA SER A 785 -29.10 -21.05 -23.73
C SER A 785 -29.46 -20.65 -22.30
N GLY A 786 -30.42 -19.74 -22.17
CA GLY A 786 -31.11 -19.41 -20.92
C GLY A 786 -30.20 -19.14 -19.71
N MET A 787 -29.61 -17.94 -19.65
CA MET A 787 -29.07 -17.42 -18.38
C MET A 787 -30.25 -17.21 -17.41
N VAL A 788 -30.44 -18.17 -16.51
CA VAL A 788 -31.04 -17.86 -15.21
C VAL A 788 -29.93 -17.20 -14.41
N THR A 789 -30.08 -15.91 -14.11
CA THR A 789 -29.27 -15.21 -13.10
C THR A 789 -29.36 -15.99 -11.79
N ALA A 790 -28.21 -16.51 -11.34
CA ALA A 790 -28.07 -17.18 -10.05
C ALA A 790 -27.95 -16.17 -8.91
#